data_AF-A0A6C7ECE6-F1
#
_entry.id   AF-A0A6C7ECE6-F1
#
_cell.length_a   1.000
_cell.length_b   1.000
_cell.length_c   1.000
_cell.angle_alpha   90.00
_cell.angle_beta   90.00
_cell.angle_gamma   90.00
#
_symmetry.space_group_name_H-M   'P 1'
#
loop_
_entity.id
_entity.type
_entity.pdbx_description
1 polymer ?
#
loop_
_entity_poly.entity_id
_entity_poly.type
_entity_poly.pdbx_seq_one_letter_code
_entity_poly.pdbx_strand_id
1 'polypeptide(L)'
;MHRAARLPLSVLTSTAVVMALATTALGAPSDDPSPDDEVSTEKPAEPAPEPDPDTESPTADRGATDVETAPPLLFPRPTEIVTAGQISDVPFTPPAAPPADDDDMAQARRVSTTPAPDFLPTLPVGSLFDVVITEVHYNPSAVYDSRGEFFEIYNDGLLPLDLSGWTFGDEIYDKHTISSLTIAPGDYAVLARFGEFDRNGGVAADYVYGDSVLLFNVGDQIVLRDSLGFVVDVVDYSLDEFPDPVGSSISLVDISADNADGDNWCVSTTPLVNGDHASPGAANQCGQSRASLEITEILNNPGRTSDFTGEWFEIHNTGNTTVDLNGFGIKDDDRDWFTVDHSVVVEPGERAIAGVLDDPARNGGVDVDIAYGDAMRLHNSFDELVIVDTLGIEVDAVRWDDGRTFPDPNGASMHLQSGASDNSNGENWCTSARRWATGDFGSPGVAGNCTPTEYPDIVITEVMFDPERTSPERAGEWFELMNNGSETAVLDGFVLRTYSTQHTIGDLTIEPGARVVVASDGDVAENGGVSADYVVGGDLPLYNTTSTLEVVAPDGTLLDRVRWTASLGFPFGKGHSMEVRGADVDNLLGPNWCAATDRYGDGDFGTPGTAGSCDEPAPAPSLVISEIMRNPAAVSDIVGEWLEIHNPTADAVDLLNWSIGDESSEYHVITESIEIEPGGYAVIARNADPAVNGGVAADYATGSAMVLLNSGDTVVINDRYGQFVDSFSWTNSDLFPRPNGGSIARTDASLSALAPGDDASGWCATSTQYGDGDRGTPGAANDCVVAPNHAIVINEIHRDPKATPDAQGEWIELHNSGDVDIDISGWTLRDDDVDTFVFDTDNPVVVPAGGYLVAGRNTEELNGGIEIDVQYGVEFIHFNTADEVVLLDDDLAVIDRVAWTATNGFPKVSGATMSLRSADLNNAVGANWCAAVTDQGNGDLGTPGSQNLCELPDPGPSPVDLSYSMFAIADDSCRGEVTLNGSEIVVGTRIRSNDDFSVNGGLMTFLGAVSYADSAQIGWGAQMLGGVEQEAGVQADPFGWSLADFAPGGAMALAAGDDYTSHSGTWRVTGNAADIPAGLHYVDGDVHFATGTTHLNGVTIVATGSIKINSNSVSLSPYSPDMPTLFAGEDRCNKSGIQFSASLINVSGALYSPEARIKMNSSMLTATDASLVGAAVQIDGSNILVNLLPSL
;
A
#
# COMPACT_ATOMS: atom_id res chain seq x y z
N MET A 1 -80.47 -16.73 61.11
CA MET A 1 -79.22 -17.09 61.82
C MET A 1 -78.16 -17.39 60.76
N HIS A 2 -76.94 -16.88 60.77
CA HIS A 2 -76.41 -15.55 61.14
C HIS A 2 -75.32 -15.26 60.07
N ARG A 3 -75.44 -14.20 59.23
CA ARG A 3 -75.00 -12.79 59.45
C ARG A 3 -73.49 -12.64 59.70
N ALA A 4 -72.77 -11.66 59.15
CA ALA A 4 -72.99 -10.66 58.06
C ALA A 4 -71.60 -9.97 57.85
N ALA A 5 -71.00 -9.76 56.67
CA ALA A 5 -71.40 -9.07 55.43
C ALA A 5 -71.08 -7.55 55.38
N ARG A 6 -70.08 -7.19 54.52
CA ARG A 6 -69.75 -5.87 53.89
C ARG A 6 -69.10 -4.74 54.73
N LEU A 7 -67.99 -4.17 54.19
CA LEU A 7 -67.72 -2.78 53.72
C LEU A 7 -68.41 -1.56 54.41
N PRO A 8 -67.92 -0.29 54.26
CA PRO A 8 -66.59 0.24 53.85
C PRO A 8 -66.12 1.50 54.67
N LEU A 9 -65.16 2.26 54.11
CA LEU A 9 -64.96 3.72 54.25
C LEU A 9 -64.24 4.31 55.49
N SER A 10 -63.82 5.58 55.34
CA SER A 10 -62.76 6.30 56.08
C SER A 10 -63.24 7.24 57.21
N VAL A 11 -62.30 7.82 57.99
CA VAL A 11 -62.18 9.27 58.36
C VAL A 11 -61.24 9.53 59.58
N LEU A 12 -60.15 10.29 59.37
CA LEU A 12 -59.38 11.21 60.29
C LEU A 12 -58.84 10.68 61.67
N THR A 13 -57.81 11.25 62.34
CA THR A 13 -56.95 12.44 62.13
C THR A 13 -55.60 12.28 62.88
N SER A 14 -54.46 12.71 62.31
CA SER A 14 -53.47 13.61 62.97
C SER A 14 -52.22 13.84 62.10
N THR A 15 -52.01 15.10 61.71
CA THR A 15 -50.80 15.94 61.89
C THR A 15 -49.47 15.26 62.32
N ALA A 16 -48.28 15.66 61.81
CA ALA A 16 -47.92 16.90 61.10
C ALA A 16 -46.65 16.72 60.18
N VAL A 17 -46.53 17.29 58.95
CA VAL A 17 -46.07 18.68 58.57
C VAL A 17 -44.52 18.79 58.54
N VAL A 18 -43.80 19.35 57.54
CA VAL A 18 -44.03 20.07 56.23
C VAL A 18 -42.65 20.19 55.52
N MET A 19 -42.40 20.39 54.21
CA MET A 19 -43.12 20.64 52.93
C MET A 19 -42.35 19.86 51.80
N ALA A 20 -42.72 19.70 50.51
CA ALA A 20 -43.61 20.35 49.51
C ALA A 20 -43.03 21.60 48.77
N LEU A 21 -43.33 21.88 47.49
CA LEU A 21 -44.37 21.36 46.57
C LEU A 21 -43.93 21.47 45.08
N ALA A 22 -44.78 21.07 44.12
CA ALA A 22 -44.49 21.04 42.66
C ALA A 22 -45.74 21.35 41.78
N THR A 23 -45.53 21.51 40.46
CA THR A 23 -46.49 21.55 39.31
C THR A 23 -47.57 22.68 39.32
N THR A 24 -48.34 23.05 38.27
CA THR A 24 -48.69 22.50 36.92
C THR A 24 -48.96 23.59 35.83
N ALA A 25 -48.50 23.37 34.59
CA ALA A 25 -49.19 23.45 33.27
C ALA A 25 -50.02 24.66 32.71
N LEU A 26 -49.97 24.76 31.36
CA LEU A 26 -50.90 25.37 30.36
C LEU A 26 -50.96 26.90 30.09
N GLY A 27 -50.71 27.28 28.81
CA GLY A 27 -51.14 28.56 28.20
C GLY A 27 -50.35 29.03 26.97
N ALA A 28 -51.05 29.38 25.88
CA ALA A 28 -50.57 30.07 24.65
C ALA A 28 -51.72 30.99 24.14
N PRO A 29 -51.56 31.92 23.16
CA PRO A 29 -50.42 32.18 22.25
C PRO A 29 -50.06 33.69 22.04
N SER A 30 -49.27 33.94 20.99
CA SER A 30 -49.23 35.11 20.05
C SER A 30 -48.53 36.44 20.36
N ASP A 31 -48.11 37.06 19.23
CA ASP A 31 -47.89 38.48 18.91
C ASP A 31 -46.50 39.14 19.13
N ASP A 32 -45.74 39.18 18.02
CA ASP A 32 -44.72 40.17 17.64
C ASP A 32 -45.38 41.56 17.38
N PRO A 33 -44.74 42.71 17.71
CA PRO A 33 -43.87 43.38 16.71
C PRO A 33 -42.64 44.14 17.23
N SER A 34 -41.59 44.14 16.40
CA SER A 34 -40.54 45.19 16.22
C SER A 34 -41.17 46.62 16.08
N PRO A 35 -40.46 47.80 16.17
CA PRO A 35 -39.08 48.01 15.68
C PRO A 35 -38.20 49.17 16.27
N ASP A 36 -37.06 49.40 15.60
CA ASP A 36 -36.32 50.66 15.31
C ASP A 36 -35.33 51.36 16.30
N ASP A 37 -34.15 51.67 15.71
CA ASP A 37 -33.29 52.88 15.77
C ASP A 37 -32.13 53.15 16.79
N GLU A 38 -30.91 53.10 16.22
CA GLU A 38 -29.83 54.14 16.16
C GLU A 38 -28.70 54.36 17.23
N VAL A 39 -27.45 54.02 16.81
CA VAL A 39 -26.25 54.92 16.62
C VAL A 39 -25.33 55.39 17.80
N SER A 40 -24.11 54.81 17.88
CA SER A 40 -22.76 55.42 18.18
C SER A 40 -22.45 56.10 19.55
N THR A 41 -21.23 56.40 20.05
CA THR A 41 -19.79 55.96 19.96
C THR A 41 -18.95 56.71 21.04
N GLU A 42 -17.73 56.22 21.40
CA GLU A 42 -16.50 56.92 21.92
C GLU A 42 -15.83 56.43 23.26
N LYS A 43 -14.61 56.94 23.54
CA LYS A 43 -13.45 56.40 24.35
C LYS A 43 -13.10 57.32 25.57
N PRO A 44 -11.95 57.30 26.34
CA PRO A 44 -10.84 56.31 26.58
C PRO A 44 -10.20 56.20 28.04
N ALA A 45 -9.31 55.20 28.24
CA ALA A 45 -7.98 55.17 28.96
C ALA A 45 -7.71 55.19 30.52
N GLU A 46 -6.97 54.14 31.00
CA GLU A 46 -5.80 54.06 31.96
C GLU A 46 -5.83 54.57 33.44
N PRO A 47 -4.85 54.26 34.35
CA PRO A 47 -3.63 53.38 34.32
C PRO A 47 -3.48 52.37 35.52
N ALA A 48 -2.34 51.68 35.71
CA ALA A 48 -2.05 50.75 36.84
C ALA A 48 -0.54 50.62 37.28
N PRO A 49 -0.20 50.25 38.55
CA PRO A 49 1.18 50.03 39.06
C PRO A 49 1.45 48.69 39.85
N GLU A 50 2.67 48.55 40.43
CA GLU A 50 3.33 47.35 41.04
C GLU A 50 3.46 47.42 42.62
N PRO A 51 4.30 46.67 43.43
CA PRO A 51 5.50 45.81 43.17
C PRO A 51 5.67 44.50 44.03
N ASP A 52 6.92 43.98 44.10
CA ASP A 52 7.48 42.73 44.76
C ASP A 52 8.07 43.01 46.21
N PRO A 53 9.02 42.27 46.92
CA PRO A 53 9.96 41.16 46.59
C PRO A 53 10.28 40.07 47.70
N ASP A 54 11.39 39.30 47.51
CA ASP A 54 12.25 38.52 48.46
C ASP A 54 11.73 37.17 49.06
N THR A 55 12.46 36.03 49.25
CA THR A 55 13.70 35.34 48.74
C THR A 55 13.49 33.78 48.94
N GLU A 56 14.38 32.74 48.84
CA GLU A 56 15.85 32.52 48.73
C GLU A 56 16.15 31.04 48.24
N SER A 57 17.42 30.56 48.16
CA SER A 57 17.78 29.15 47.80
C SER A 57 19.22 28.73 48.19
N PRO A 58 19.52 27.42 48.19
CA PRO A 58 20.78 26.87 47.61
C PRO A 58 20.59 25.49 46.92
N THR A 59 21.50 24.83 46.18
CA THR A 59 22.64 25.09 45.25
C THR A 59 23.18 23.70 44.85
N ALA A 60 23.70 23.33 43.68
CA ALA A 60 23.78 23.84 42.29
C ALA A 60 24.16 22.58 41.43
N ASP A 61 24.99 22.45 40.38
CA ASP A 61 25.82 23.21 39.40
C ASP A 61 26.42 22.11 38.46
N ARG A 62 26.83 22.24 37.18
CA ARG A 62 26.58 23.08 35.97
C ARG A 62 27.40 22.40 34.82
N GLY A 63 27.17 22.52 33.51
CA GLY A 63 26.27 23.32 32.67
C GLY A 63 26.43 22.91 31.17
N ALA A 64 25.51 23.23 30.25
CA ALA A 64 25.22 24.57 29.66
C ALA A 64 26.03 24.84 28.36
N THR A 65 25.56 25.47 27.27
CA THR A 65 24.27 26.13 26.84
C THR A 65 24.42 26.36 25.30
N ASP A 66 23.41 26.33 24.42
CA ASP A 66 22.20 27.20 24.28
C ASP A 66 22.54 28.70 23.97
N VAL A 67 21.82 29.49 23.15
CA VAL A 67 20.50 29.35 22.46
C VAL A 67 20.27 30.48 21.40
N GLU A 68 19.42 30.24 20.37
CA GLU A 68 18.50 31.15 19.57
C GLU A 68 18.88 32.59 19.07
N THR A 69 18.16 33.32 18.17
CA THR A 69 17.19 33.07 17.06
C THR A 69 17.06 34.29 16.09
N ALA A 70 16.70 34.04 14.82
CA ALA A 70 15.91 34.91 13.90
C ALA A 70 16.54 36.27 13.38
N PRO A 71 15.85 37.13 12.56
CA PRO A 71 16.27 37.42 11.15
C PRO A 71 16.27 38.97 10.84
N PRO A 72 16.04 39.56 9.62
CA PRO A 72 15.87 39.05 8.25
C PRO A 72 16.54 39.86 7.08
N LEU A 73 16.34 39.38 5.83
CA LEU A 73 16.30 40.06 4.51
C LEU A 73 17.48 40.90 3.91
N LEU A 74 17.80 40.54 2.65
CA LEU A 74 18.31 41.35 1.51
C LEU A 74 19.83 41.71 1.36
N PHE A 75 20.23 41.76 0.07
CA PHE A 75 21.55 41.95 -0.57
C PHE A 75 22.21 43.35 -0.33
N PRO A 76 23.52 43.64 -0.64
CA PRO A 76 24.36 43.02 -1.69
C PRO A 76 25.91 42.88 -1.46
N ARG A 77 26.62 42.55 -2.56
CA ARG A 77 28.08 42.47 -2.84
C ARG A 77 28.87 43.80 -2.62
N PRO A 78 30.22 43.90 -2.84
CA PRO A 78 31.38 43.00 -2.57
C PRO A 78 32.62 43.75 -1.96
N THR A 79 33.82 43.12 -2.00
CA THR A 79 35.16 43.68 -2.40
C THR A 79 36.34 43.41 -1.42
N GLU A 80 37.53 43.24 -2.01
CA GLU A 80 38.85 42.78 -1.52
C GLU A 80 39.51 43.58 -0.36
N ILE A 81 40.54 42.98 0.28
CA ILE A 81 41.94 43.48 0.24
C ILE A 81 42.96 42.44 0.74
N VAL A 82 44.20 42.51 0.25
CA VAL A 82 45.30 41.52 0.41
C VAL A 82 46.42 42.02 1.35
N THR A 83 47.15 41.12 2.02
CA THR A 83 48.57 41.35 2.40
C THR A 83 49.36 40.03 2.51
N ALA A 84 50.70 40.04 2.34
CA ALA A 84 51.51 38.83 2.12
C ALA A 84 52.99 38.94 2.56
N GLY A 85 53.72 37.81 2.56
CA GLY A 85 55.19 37.68 2.71
C GLY A 85 55.60 36.27 3.19
N GLN A 86 56.80 35.71 2.91
CA GLN A 86 57.99 36.10 2.13
C GLN A 86 58.64 34.81 1.53
N ILE A 87 59.12 34.75 0.27
CA ILE A 87 60.53 34.92 -0.20
C ILE A 87 61.55 34.06 0.61
N SER A 88 62.44 33.22 0.05
CA SER A 88 63.18 33.21 -1.24
C SER A 88 63.26 31.79 -1.88
N ASP A 89 63.96 31.46 -2.98
CA ASP A 89 64.83 32.20 -3.94
C ASP A 89 64.72 31.59 -5.38
N VAL A 90 65.76 31.65 -6.24
CA VAL A 90 65.73 31.30 -7.68
C VAL A 90 67.05 30.63 -8.16
N PRO A 91 67.17 30.05 -9.40
CA PRO A 91 67.41 30.84 -10.62
C PRO A 91 66.84 30.30 -11.97
N PHE A 92 66.18 31.19 -12.74
CA PHE A 92 66.45 31.58 -14.16
C PHE A 92 66.95 30.49 -15.17
N THR A 93 66.42 30.29 -16.39
CA THR A 93 65.51 31.07 -17.29
C THR A 93 64.76 30.20 -18.31
N PRO A 94 63.57 30.62 -18.82
CA PRO A 94 63.02 30.17 -20.11
C PRO A 94 63.47 31.08 -21.30
N PRO A 95 63.81 30.52 -22.48
CA PRO A 95 64.16 31.30 -23.67
C PRO A 95 63.05 31.41 -24.74
N ALA A 96 63.24 32.39 -25.63
CA ALA A 96 62.36 32.89 -26.68
C ALA A 96 61.96 31.92 -27.83
N ALA A 97 60.91 32.33 -28.57
CA ALA A 97 60.68 32.00 -29.99
C ALA A 97 61.45 33.00 -30.92
N PRO A 98 61.50 32.86 -32.26
CA PRO A 98 60.92 31.85 -33.18
C PRO A 98 62.04 31.11 -33.99
N PRO A 99 61.81 30.50 -35.19
CA PRO A 99 61.50 31.17 -36.46
C PRO A 99 60.45 30.43 -37.34
N ALA A 100 60.34 30.80 -38.62
CA ALA A 100 59.44 30.24 -39.64
C ALA A 100 60.22 29.85 -40.92
N ASP A 101 59.53 29.18 -41.86
CA ASP A 101 59.65 29.19 -43.35
C ASP A 101 58.40 28.39 -43.84
N ASP A 102 57.54 28.89 -44.75
CA ASP A 102 57.62 28.85 -46.23
C ASP A 102 57.71 27.41 -46.81
N ASP A 103 56.95 27.00 -47.84
CA ASP A 103 56.33 27.72 -48.97
C ASP A 103 54.98 27.08 -49.39
N ASP A 104 53.99 27.86 -49.85
CA ASP A 104 53.55 27.92 -51.28
C ASP A 104 52.40 28.95 -51.46
N MET A 105 52.37 29.66 -52.60
CA MET A 105 51.32 30.65 -52.95
C MET A 105 50.82 30.40 -54.40
N ALA A 106 49.53 30.43 -54.71
CA ALA A 106 48.68 31.60 -54.97
C ALA A 106 47.51 31.11 -55.89
N GLN A 107 46.46 31.82 -56.32
CA GLN A 107 46.04 33.23 -56.46
C GLN A 107 44.48 33.26 -56.41
N ALA A 108 43.73 34.37 -56.40
CA ALA A 108 43.84 35.66 -55.73
C ALA A 108 42.61 36.52 -56.10
N ARG A 109 41.76 36.91 -55.13
CA ARG A 109 40.98 38.16 -55.21
C ARG A 109 40.45 38.59 -53.84
N ARG A 110 40.73 39.83 -53.46
CA ARG A 110 40.05 40.56 -52.37
C ARG A 110 39.58 41.91 -52.92
N VAL A 111 38.47 42.41 -52.40
CA VAL A 111 38.14 43.84 -52.32
C VAL A 111 37.75 44.09 -50.85
N SER A 112 38.06 45.27 -50.32
CA SER A 112 38.03 45.54 -48.88
C SER A 112 36.81 46.37 -48.47
N THR A 113 36.18 46.02 -47.36
CA THR A 113 35.57 46.97 -46.43
C THR A 113 36.71 47.66 -45.65
N THR A 114 36.65 48.82 -44.99
CA THR A 114 35.62 49.71 -44.36
C THR A 114 36.17 51.18 -44.40
N PRO A 115 35.72 52.17 -43.60
CA PRO A 115 34.36 52.67 -43.28
C PRO A 115 34.21 54.19 -43.54
N ALA A 116 32.99 54.73 -43.35
CA ALA A 116 32.74 56.15 -43.00
C ALA A 116 31.43 56.27 -42.16
N PRO A 117 31.26 57.29 -41.28
CA PRO A 117 30.28 57.24 -40.19
C PRO A 117 29.06 58.16 -40.33
N ASP A 118 28.10 57.95 -39.40
CA ASP A 118 27.11 58.86 -38.81
C ASP A 118 26.28 59.81 -39.71
N PHE A 119 24.97 59.54 -39.80
CA PHE A 119 23.93 60.58 -39.67
C PHE A 119 22.57 60.00 -39.23
N LEU A 120 22.06 60.55 -38.12
CA LEU A 120 20.62 60.66 -37.81
C LEU A 120 20.30 62.17 -37.72
N PRO A 121 19.03 62.63 -37.82
CA PRO A 121 17.80 61.83 -37.81
C PRO A 121 16.82 62.10 -38.97
N THR A 122 15.87 61.18 -39.15
CA THR A 122 14.54 61.46 -39.72
C THR A 122 13.47 60.82 -38.83
N LEU A 123 12.53 61.63 -38.36
CA LEU A 123 11.28 61.15 -37.73
C LEU A 123 10.32 60.62 -38.83
N PRO A 124 9.32 59.78 -38.48
CA PRO A 124 8.78 58.81 -39.42
C PRO A 124 7.97 59.42 -40.55
N VAL A 125 8.01 58.74 -41.70
CA VAL A 125 6.85 58.67 -42.58
C VAL A 125 5.94 57.64 -41.93
N GLY A 126 4.86 58.08 -41.30
CA GLY A 126 3.77 57.15 -41.00
C GLY A 126 3.23 56.61 -42.32
N SER A 127 3.03 55.30 -42.38
CA SER A 127 1.95 54.78 -43.21
C SER A 127 0.65 55.51 -42.80
N LEU A 128 -0.25 55.67 -43.75
CA LEU A 128 -1.53 56.37 -43.53
C LEU A 128 -2.71 55.39 -43.47
N PHE A 129 -2.41 54.09 -43.59
CA PHE A 129 -3.32 52.96 -43.53
C PHE A 129 -2.54 51.81 -42.90
N ASP A 130 -2.45 51.82 -41.57
CA ASP A 130 -1.95 50.67 -40.82
C ASP A 130 -3.12 49.69 -40.70
N VAL A 131 -2.98 48.59 -41.44
CA VAL A 131 -4.04 47.63 -41.80
C VAL A 131 -3.44 46.26 -41.64
N VAL A 132 -4.05 45.44 -40.77
CA VAL A 132 -3.45 44.20 -40.29
C VAL A 132 -4.43 43.06 -40.52
N ILE A 133 -3.99 42.00 -41.20
CA ILE A 133 -4.68 40.72 -41.26
C ILE A 133 -4.61 40.11 -39.86
N THR A 134 -5.77 39.94 -39.21
CA THR A 134 -5.87 39.62 -37.78
C THR A 134 -6.28 38.18 -37.49
N GLU A 135 -7.03 37.56 -38.38
CA GLU A 135 -7.54 36.20 -38.22
C GLU A 135 -7.60 35.51 -39.60
N VAL A 136 -7.25 34.23 -39.69
CA VAL A 136 -7.35 33.43 -40.91
C VAL A 136 -7.94 32.06 -40.59
N HIS A 137 -9.04 31.71 -41.23
CA HIS A 137 -9.66 30.38 -41.13
C HIS A 137 -9.64 29.73 -42.51
N TYR A 138 -8.73 28.77 -42.68
CA TYR A 138 -8.45 28.13 -43.97
C TYR A 138 -8.71 26.61 -43.97
N ASN A 139 -9.19 26.07 -42.85
CA ASN A 139 -9.36 24.62 -42.64
C ASN A 139 -10.61 24.27 -41.80
N PRO A 140 -11.82 24.74 -42.18
CA PRO A 140 -13.05 24.47 -41.44
C PRO A 140 -13.42 22.98 -41.47
N SER A 141 -14.04 22.51 -40.38
CA SER A 141 -14.38 21.11 -40.15
C SER A 141 -15.89 20.86 -40.04
N ALA A 142 -16.63 21.78 -39.42
CA ALA A 142 -18.07 21.67 -39.24
C ALA A 142 -18.86 21.96 -40.52
N VAL A 143 -18.31 22.80 -41.40
CA VAL A 143 -18.85 23.06 -42.74
C VAL A 143 -17.89 22.59 -43.84
N TYR A 144 -18.42 22.54 -45.07
CA TYR A 144 -17.58 22.26 -46.25
C TYR A 144 -16.54 23.37 -46.46
N ASP A 145 -15.29 23.18 -46.01
CA ASP A 145 -14.04 23.66 -46.65
C ASP A 145 -14.24 24.99 -47.42
N SER A 146 -14.43 24.89 -48.74
CA SER A 146 -14.96 25.86 -49.74
C SER A 146 -16.09 26.85 -49.38
N ARG A 147 -16.55 26.89 -48.13
CA ARG A 147 -17.57 27.81 -47.59
C ARG A 147 -17.20 28.43 -46.24
N GLY A 148 -16.48 27.71 -45.38
CA GLY A 148 -16.05 28.20 -44.07
C GLY A 148 -14.81 29.10 -44.15
N GLU A 149 -14.04 28.99 -45.24
CA GLU A 149 -12.89 29.85 -45.52
C GLU A 149 -13.21 31.35 -45.36
N PHE A 150 -12.46 32.02 -44.48
CA PHE A 150 -12.46 33.47 -44.34
C PHE A 150 -11.10 33.99 -43.84
N PHE A 151 -10.88 35.29 -43.98
CA PHE A 151 -9.84 36.01 -43.26
C PHE A 151 -10.36 37.39 -42.84
N GLU A 152 -9.77 37.95 -41.79
CA GLU A 152 -10.17 39.22 -41.20
C GLU A 152 -9.11 40.31 -41.39
N ILE A 153 -9.55 41.56 -41.51
CA ILE A 153 -8.70 42.74 -41.55
C ILE A 153 -9.16 43.74 -40.48
N TYR A 154 -8.23 44.21 -39.63
CA TYR A 154 -8.41 45.33 -38.72
C TYR A 154 -7.83 46.64 -39.28
N ASN A 155 -8.45 47.78 -38.92
CA ASN A 155 -7.99 49.11 -39.29
C ASN A 155 -7.49 49.90 -38.07
N ASP A 156 -6.17 49.85 -37.80
CA ASP A 156 -5.51 50.68 -36.76
C ASP A 156 -5.43 52.17 -37.17
N GLY A 157 -5.69 52.45 -38.45
CA GLY A 157 -5.75 53.81 -38.99
C GLY A 157 -6.82 54.69 -38.31
N LEU A 158 -6.41 55.87 -37.87
CA LEU A 158 -7.27 56.89 -37.21
C LEU A 158 -8.38 57.51 -38.11
N LEU A 159 -8.64 56.96 -39.30
CA LEU A 159 -9.64 57.40 -40.26
C LEU A 159 -10.34 56.20 -40.93
N PRO A 160 -11.62 56.32 -41.35
CA PRO A 160 -12.27 55.26 -42.10
C PRO A 160 -11.53 54.96 -43.41
N LEU A 161 -11.29 53.67 -43.65
CA LEU A 161 -10.52 53.13 -44.75
C LEU A 161 -11.45 52.63 -45.87
N ASP A 162 -11.30 53.17 -47.08
CA ASP A 162 -11.99 52.69 -48.28
C ASP A 162 -11.09 51.70 -49.05
N LEU A 163 -11.49 50.43 -49.08
CA LEU A 163 -10.79 49.33 -49.75
C LEU A 163 -11.24 49.18 -51.22
N SER A 164 -12.08 50.06 -51.76
CA SER A 164 -12.56 49.98 -53.14
C SER A 164 -11.42 49.99 -54.17
N GLY A 165 -11.25 48.88 -54.89
CA GLY A 165 -10.18 48.68 -55.88
C GLY A 165 -8.85 48.17 -55.32
N TRP A 166 -8.77 47.88 -54.02
CA TRP A 166 -7.68 47.08 -53.43
C TRP A 166 -7.77 45.61 -53.87
N THR A 167 -6.70 44.84 -53.68
CA THR A 167 -6.61 43.46 -54.17
C THR A 167 -5.87 42.56 -53.20
N PHE A 168 -6.31 41.31 -53.04
CA PHE A 168 -5.64 40.27 -52.24
C PHE A 168 -5.56 38.94 -53.00
N GLY A 169 -4.72 38.01 -52.52
CA GLY A 169 -4.50 36.68 -53.10
C GLY A 169 -3.00 36.34 -53.21
N ASP A 170 -2.70 35.24 -53.91
CA ASP A 170 -1.32 34.79 -54.16
C ASP A 170 -0.57 35.75 -55.12
N GLU A 171 0.76 35.60 -55.24
CA GLU A 171 1.58 36.56 -55.99
C GLU A 171 1.27 36.64 -57.51
N ILE A 172 0.65 35.62 -58.15
CA ILE A 172 0.60 35.53 -59.62
C ILE A 172 -0.73 35.02 -60.23
N TYR A 173 -1.48 34.14 -59.58
CA TYR A 173 -2.56 33.35 -60.20
C TYR A 173 -3.96 33.60 -59.62
N ASP A 174 -4.14 33.45 -58.30
CA ASP A 174 -5.45 33.50 -57.66
C ASP A 174 -5.59 34.81 -56.89
N LYS A 175 -6.22 35.79 -57.55
CA LYS A 175 -6.22 37.20 -57.14
C LYS A 175 -7.60 37.85 -57.29
N HIS A 176 -8.15 38.35 -56.18
CA HIS A 176 -9.39 39.11 -56.16
C HIS A 176 -9.20 40.64 -56.26
N THR A 177 -10.28 41.38 -56.47
CA THR A 177 -10.32 42.85 -56.39
C THR A 177 -11.57 43.30 -55.64
N ILE A 178 -11.37 43.97 -54.51
CA ILE A 178 -12.44 44.44 -53.63
C ILE A 178 -13.29 45.48 -54.39
N SER A 179 -14.57 45.15 -54.58
CA SER A 179 -15.52 45.97 -55.33
C SER A 179 -15.95 47.23 -54.56
N SER A 180 -16.22 47.07 -53.26
CA SER A 180 -16.45 48.14 -52.30
C SER A 180 -16.51 47.57 -50.88
N LEU A 181 -15.68 48.07 -49.98
CA LEU A 181 -15.70 47.79 -48.54
C LEU A 181 -15.16 49.02 -47.81
N THR A 182 -15.67 49.34 -46.62
CA THR A 182 -15.19 50.49 -45.83
C THR A 182 -15.21 50.16 -44.35
N ILE A 183 -14.06 50.23 -43.70
CA ILE A 183 -13.82 49.91 -42.28
C ILE A 183 -13.68 51.22 -41.49
N ALA A 184 -14.21 51.33 -40.27
CA ALA A 184 -14.00 52.51 -39.43
C ALA A 184 -12.68 52.39 -38.61
N PRO A 185 -12.23 53.46 -37.93
CA PRO A 185 -11.05 53.40 -37.06
C PRO A 185 -11.30 52.46 -35.87
N GLY A 186 -10.48 51.42 -35.72
CA GLY A 186 -10.65 50.43 -34.65
C GLY A 186 -11.78 49.42 -34.86
N ASP A 187 -12.38 49.38 -36.05
CA ASP A 187 -13.30 48.32 -36.46
C ASP A 187 -12.54 47.22 -37.22
N TYR A 188 -13.11 46.00 -37.19
CA TYR A 188 -12.71 44.85 -37.99
C TYR A 188 -13.56 44.75 -39.26
N ALA A 189 -13.17 43.92 -40.23
CA ALA A 189 -14.03 43.48 -41.32
C ALA A 189 -13.71 42.05 -41.76
N VAL A 190 -14.75 41.24 -41.89
CA VAL A 190 -14.65 39.81 -42.20
C VAL A 190 -14.82 39.59 -43.71
N LEU A 191 -13.77 39.08 -44.36
CA LEU A 191 -13.79 38.71 -45.77
C LEU A 191 -13.93 37.18 -45.87
N ALA A 192 -15.11 36.70 -46.29
CA ALA A 192 -15.41 35.27 -46.37
C ALA A 192 -15.61 34.78 -47.80
N ARG A 193 -15.33 33.50 -48.04
CA ARG A 193 -15.59 32.85 -49.33
C ARG A 193 -17.08 32.69 -49.59
N PHE A 194 -17.88 32.45 -48.55
CA PHE A 194 -19.34 32.28 -48.64
C PHE A 194 -20.08 33.11 -47.59
N GLY A 195 -21.27 33.62 -47.92
CA GLY A 195 -21.99 34.64 -47.12
C GLY A 195 -23.41 34.28 -46.70
N GLU A 196 -23.77 32.99 -46.71
CA GLU A 196 -24.99 32.52 -46.04
C GLU A 196 -24.58 31.93 -44.68
N PHE A 197 -24.95 32.60 -43.59
CA PHE A 197 -24.53 32.36 -42.21
C PHE A 197 -24.63 30.88 -41.79
N ASP A 198 -25.82 30.27 -41.94
CA ASP A 198 -26.12 28.87 -41.62
C ASP A 198 -25.34 27.84 -42.48
N ARG A 199 -24.44 28.29 -43.37
CA ARG A 199 -23.72 27.47 -44.36
C ARG A 199 -22.24 27.83 -44.51
N ASN A 200 -21.74 28.82 -43.78
CA ASN A 200 -20.33 29.21 -43.71
C ASN A 200 -19.73 29.06 -42.30
N GLY A 201 -20.42 28.36 -41.39
CA GLY A 201 -19.99 28.11 -40.01
C GLY A 201 -20.73 28.96 -38.96
N GLY A 202 -21.47 30.00 -39.39
CA GLY A 202 -21.98 31.04 -38.49
C GLY A 202 -21.17 32.33 -38.56
N VAL A 203 -20.55 32.61 -39.71
CA VAL A 203 -19.64 33.75 -39.92
C VAL A 203 -20.40 34.92 -40.56
N ALA A 204 -20.44 36.06 -39.87
CA ALA A 204 -21.08 37.29 -40.37
C ALA A 204 -20.15 38.06 -41.33
N ALA A 205 -20.17 37.70 -42.61
CA ALA A 205 -19.25 38.26 -43.61
C ALA A 205 -19.64 39.69 -44.07
N ASP A 206 -18.76 40.67 -43.82
CA ASP A 206 -18.86 42.03 -44.38
C ASP A 206 -18.61 42.07 -45.89
N TYR A 207 -17.77 41.16 -46.38
CA TYR A 207 -17.42 41.06 -47.79
C TYR A 207 -17.31 39.60 -48.24
N VAL A 208 -17.93 39.29 -49.39
CA VAL A 208 -17.94 37.94 -49.96
C VAL A 208 -17.13 37.91 -51.25
N TYR A 209 -16.06 37.11 -51.30
CA TYR A 209 -15.17 37.01 -52.46
C TYR A 209 -15.47 35.83 -53.40
N GLY A 210 -15.97 34.70 -52.88
CA GLY A 210 -16.27 33.50 -53.68
C GLY A 210 -15.02 32.81 -54.21
N ASP A 211 -15.15 32.01 -55.28
CA ASP A 211 -14.06 31.21 -55.86
C ASP A 211 -13.01 32.04 -56.67
N SER A 212 -12.67 33.25 -56.20
CA SER A 212 -11.67 34.15 -56.80
C SER A 212 -10.28 34.07 -56.17
N VAL A 213 -10.25 33.58 -54.93
CA VAL A 213 -9.08 33.24 -54.11
C VAL A 213 -9.47 31.95 -53.39
N LEU A 214 -8.51 31.06 -53.20
CA LEU A 214 -8.62 29.88 -52.36
C LEU A 214 -7.69 30.09 -51.16
N LEU A 215 -7.97 29.48 -50.01
CA LEU A 215 -7.03 29.39 -48.90
C LEU A 215 -6.66 27.91 -48.72
N PHE A 216 -5.43 27.50 -49.02
CA PHE A 216 -5.05 26.08 -48.97
C PHE A 216 -4.77 25.57 -47.55
N ASN A 217 -5.29 24.38 -47.23
CA ASN A 217 -5.18 23.66 -45.94
C ASN A 217 -3.77 23.06 -45.66
N VAL A 218 -2.74 23.50 -46.37
CA VAL A 218 -1.36 22.98 -46.28
C VAL A 218 -0.32 24.11 -46.40
N GLY A 219 -0.74 25.32 -46.01
CA GLY A 219 0.02 26.55 -46.18
C GLY A 219 -0.32 27.31 -47.46
N ASP A 220 -0.48 28.64 -47.32
CA ASP A 220 -0.73 29.59 -48.42
C ASP A 220 -0.24 31.01 -48.03
N GLN A 221 -0.32 31.97 -48.96
CA GLN A 221 0.10 33.36 -48.74
C GLN A 221 -0.97 34.38 -49.15
N ILE A 222 -1.47 35.15 -48.17
CA ILE A 222 -2.43 36.24 -48.38
C ILE A 222 -1.66 37.56 -48.54
N VAL A 223 -1.53 38.08 -49.78
CA VAL A 223 -0.86 39.37 -50.03
C VAL A 223 -1.86 40.49 -50.27
N LEU A 224 -2.12 41.33 -49.26
CA LEU A 224 -2.99 42.50 -49.36
C LEU A 224 -2.28 43.66 -50.07
N ARG A 225 -2.92 44.25 -51.09
CA ARG A 225 -2.35 45.34 -51.90
C ARG A 225 -3.32 46.48 -52.14
N ASP A 226 -2.80 47.71 -52.12
CA ASP A 226 -3.57 48.94 -52.31
C ASP A 226 -4.10 49.11 -53.76
N SER A 227 -4.96 50.11 -53.96
CA SER A 227 -5.50 50.48 -55.28
C SER A 227 -4.46 50.91 -56.34
N LEU A 228 -3.19 51.07 -55.97
CA LEU A 228 -2.06 51.36 -56.86
C LEU A 228 -1.19 50.11 -57.12
N GLY A 229 -1.40 49.02 -56.38
CA GLY A 229 -0.70 47.74 -56.48
C GLY A 229 0.51 47.58 -55.54
N PHE A 230 0.70 48.49 -54.58
CA PHE A 230 1.70 48.31 -53.51
C PHE A 230 1.20 47.31 -52.49
N VAL A 231 2.09 46.44 -51.99
CA VAL A 231 1.80 45.60 -50.83
C VAL A 231 1.58 46.50 -49.61
N VAL A 232 0.54 46.19 -48.85
CA VAL A 232 0.20 46.85 -47.58
C VAL A 232 0.49 45.88 -46.43
N ASP A 233 0.09 44.62 -46.58
CA ASP A 233 0.24 43.58 -45.57
C ASP A 233 0.42 42.18 -46.22
N VAL A 234 1.03 41.23 -45.49
CA VAL A 234 1.27 39.84 -45.91
C VAL A 234 1.19 38.89 -44.72
N VAL A 235 0.40 37.82 -44.85
CA VAL A 235 0.49 36.63 -43.99
C VAL A 235 0.88 35.44 -44.87
N ASP A 236 1.93 34.71 -44.48
CA ASP A 236 2.45 33.53 -45.17
C ASP A 236 2.43 32.34 -44.21
N TYR A 237 1.26 31.71 -44.09
CA TYR A 237 1.05 30.57 -43.19
C TYR A 237 1.54 29.24 -43.81
N SER A 238 2.40 29.31 -44.85
CA SER A 238 3.15 28.15 -45.38
C SER A 238 4.49 27.90 -44.68
N LEU A 239 4.82 28.69 -43.67
CA LEU A 239 6.03 28.57 -42.85
C LEU A 239 5.76 27.68 -41.62
N ASP A 240 6.72 26.82 -41.28
CA ASP A 240 6.70 25.89 -40.12
C ASP A 240 6.54 26.58 -38.74
N GLU A 241 6.51 27.91 -38.71
CA GLU A 241 6.42 28.77 -37.52
C GLU A 241 4.96 29.16 -37.18
N PHE A 242 3.99 28.96 -38.10
CA PHE A 242 2.57 29.25 -37.87
C PHE A 242 1.81 28.03 -37.32
N PRO A 243 0.77 28.22 -36.47
CA PRO A 243 -0.09 27.10 -36.04
C PRO A 243 -0.89 26.52 -37.22
N ASP A 244 -1.09 25.20 -37.26
CA ASP A 244 -1.88 24.52 -38.30
C ASP A 244 -3.10 23.74 -37.74
N PRO A 245 -4.18 24.44 -37.35
CA PRO A 245 -5.38 23.81 -36.81
C PRO A 245 -6.29 23.20 -37.88
N VAL A 246 -7.08 22.20 -37.48
CA VAL A 246 -8.27 21.73 -38.19
C VAL A 246 -9.48 22.17 -37.38
N GLY A 247 -10.48 22.80 -38.00
CA GLY A 247 -11.71 23.23 -37.31
C GLY A 247 -11.57 24.49 -36.45
N SER A 248 -10.44 25.19 -36.53
CA SER A 248 -10.24 26.50 -35.88
C SER A 248 -9.58 27.49 -36.83
N SER A 249 -9.68 28.79 -36.54
CA SER A 249 -8.86 29.81 -37.16
C SER A 249 -7.50 29.94 -36.45
N ILE A 250 -6.54 30.56 -37.14
CA ILE A 250 -5.40 31.20 -36.49
C ILE A 250 -5.70 32.68 -36.25
N SER A 251 -5.33 33.19 -35.08
CA SER A 251 -5.57 34.58 -34.66
C SER A 251 -4.30 35.24 -34.14
N LEU A 252 -4.08 36.50 -34.51
CA LEU A 252 -2.93 37.32 -34.10
C LEU A 252 -3.03 37.71 -32.61
N VAL A 253 -1.95 37.51 -31.84
CA VAL A 253 -1.93 37.71 -30.37
C VAL A 253 -1.73 39.17 -29.98
N ASP A 254 -0.67 39.82 -30.49
CA ASP A 254 -0.44 41.26 -30.33
C ASP A 254 -0.50 41.95 -31.70
N ILE A 255 -1.57 42.71 -31.90
CA ILE A 255 -1.85 43.48 -33.12
C ILE A 255 -0.87 44.64 -33.38
N SER A 256 0.00 44.95 -32.41
CA SER A 256 1.07 45.94 -32.52
C SER A 256 2.47 45.33 -32.74
N ALA A 257 2.58 43.99 -32.74
CA ALA A 257 3.77 43.25 -33.10
C ALA A 257 3.75 42.83 -34.58
N ASP A 258 4.80 42.15 -35.04
CA ASP A 258 4.92 41.71 -36.44
C ASP A 258 3.96 40.54 -36.70
N ASN A 259 3.16 40.60 -37.77
CA ASN A 259 2.23 39.54 -38.15
C ASN A 259 2.82 38.55 -39.15
N ALA A 260 4.06 38.79 -39.62
CA ALA A 260 4.86 37.80 -40.32
C ALA A 260 5.67 36.87 -39.37
N ASP A 261 5.61 37.13 -38.05
CA ASP A 261 6.22 36.30 -37.01
C ASP A 261 5.22 35.25 -36.51
N GLY A 262 5.48 33.97 -36.78
CA GLY A 262 4.58 32.87 -36.44
C GLY A 262 4.34 32.69 -34.93
N ASP A 263 5.34 33.03 -34.09
CA ASP A 263 5.23 33.01 -32.62
C ASP A 263 4.20 34.05 -32.09
N ASN A 264 3.75 35.00 -32.93
CA ASN A 264 2.71 35.97 -32.62
C ASN A 264 1.28 35.50 -33.01
N TRP A 265 1.11 34.26 -33.47
CA TRP A 265 -0.20 33.67 -33.83
C TRP A 265 -0.61 32.55 -32.87
N CYS A 266 -1.91 32.47 -32.59
CA CYS A 266 -2.53 31.44 -31.76
C CYS A 266 -3.58 30.67 -32.56
N VAL A 267 -4.09 29.57 -31.99
CA VAL A 267 -5.35 28.96 -32.42
C VAL A 267 -6.51 29.62 -31.66
N SER A 268 -7.58 30.01 -32.36
CA SER A 268 -8.73 30.67 -31.72
C SER A 268 -9.55 29.70 -30.86
N THR A 269 -10.01 30.17 -29.70
CA THR A 269 -10.78 29.41 -28.71
C THR A 269 -12.26 29.81 -28.63
N THR A 270 -12.72 30.79 -29.41
CA THR A 270 -14.14 31.19 -29.45
C THR A 270 -14.93 30.23 -30.36
N PRO A 271 -15.97 29.52 -29.91
CA PRO A 271 -16.76 28.66 -30.77
C PRO A 271 -17.72 29.47 -31.67
N LEU A 272 -17.89 29.03 -32.92
CA LEU A 272 -18.94 29.48 -33.83
C LEU A 272 -20.21 28.62 -33.66
N VAL A 273 -21.34 29.17 -34.09
CA VAL A 273 -22.70 28.58 -34.04
C VAL A 273 -22.81 27.16 -34.64
N ASN A 274 -21.85 26.70 -35.45
CA ASN A 274 -21.85 25.34 -36.02
C ASN A 274 -20.70 24.43 -35.52
N GLY A 275 -19.81 24.90 -34.63
CA GLY A 275 -18.79 24.07 -33.96
C GLY A 275 -17.34 24.19 -34.46
N ASP A 276 -17.06 24.96 -35.52
CA ASP A 276 -15.69 25.44 -35.80
C ASP A 276 -15.35 26.61 -34.84
N HIS A 277 -14.08 26.87 -34.54
CA HIS A 277 -13.66 27.94 -33.60
C HIS A 277 -13.04 29.14 -34.31
N ALA A 278 -13.59 30.34 -34.08
CA ALA A 278 -13.14 31.60 -34.66
C ALA A 278 -13.75 32.82 -33.93
N SER A 279 -13.13 33.99 -34.06
CA SER A 279 -13.54 35.27 -33.43
C SER A 279 -14.03 36.38 -34.40
N PRO A 280 -14.72 36.06 -35.52
CA PRO A 280 -14.94 36.99 -36.64
C PRO A 280 -15.80 38.21 -36.27
N GLY A 281 -15.26 39.40 -36.53
CA GLY A 281 -15.89 40.69 -36.25
C GLY A 281 -15.71 41.15 -34.80
N ALA A 282 -14.86 40.48 -34.03
CA ALA A 282 -14.58 40.76 -32.62
C ALA A 282 -13.07 40.89 -32.36
N ALA A 283 -12.68 41.10 -31.11
CA ALA A 283 -11.28 41.04 -30.73
C ALA A 283 -10.81 39.59 -30.58
N ASN A 284 -9.73 39.23 -31.28
CA ASN A 284 -9.06 37.92 -31.25
C ASN A 284 -9.00 37.29 -29.84
N GLN A 285 -9.40 36.04 -29.71
CA GLN A 285 -9.37 35.31 -28.44
C GLN A 285 -8.44 34.09 -28.50
N CYS A 286 -7.27 34.26 -27.88
CA CYS A 286 -6.21 33.25 -27.77
C CYS A 286 -6.14 32.60 -26.37
N GLY A 287 -7.20 32.72 -25.56
CA GLY A 287 -7.23 32.29 -24.17
C GLY A 287 -8.00 30.99 -23.97
N GLN A 288 -7.38 30.00 -23.33
CA GLN A 288 -8.12 28.92 -22.68
C GLN A 288 -8.62 29.40 -21.32
N SER A 289 -9.76 28.86 -20.87
CA SER A 289 -10.24 29.03 -19.50
C SER A 289 -9.18 28.56 -18.48
N ARG A 290 -9.18 29.18 -17.30
CA ARG A 290 -8.35 28.75 -16.17
C ARG A 290 -9.07 27.82 -15.20
N ALA A 291 -10.36 27.59 -15.41
CA ALA A 291 -11.12 26.55 -14.75
C ALA A 291 -11.16 25.31 -15.63
N SER A 292 -11.18 24.13 -15.02
CA SER A 292 -11.39 22.85 -15.69
C SER A 292 -12.66 22.26 -15.11
N LEU A 293 -13.77 22.51 -15.79
CA LEU A 293 -15.11 22.06 -15.42
C LEU A 293 -15.65 21.18 -16.55
N GLU A 294 -16.55 20.27 -16.22
CA GLU A 294 -17.20 19.37 -17.18
C GLU A 294 -18.65 19.12 -16.73
N ILE A 295 -19.61 19.25 -17.64
CA ILE A 295 -21.01 18.89 -17.44
C ILE A 295 -21.14 17.38 -17.60
N THR A 296 -21.54 16.70 -16.53
CA THR A 296 -21.46 15.22 -16.41
C THR A 296 -22.81 14.51 -16.31
N GLU A 297 -23.89 15.18 -15.88
CA GLU A 297 -25.24 14.61 -15.83
C GLU A 297 -26.31 15.69 -16.03
N ILE A 298 -27.41 15.36 -16.72
CA ILE A 298 -28.52 16.26 -17.05
C ILE A 298 -29.86 15.52 -16.92
N LEU A 299 -30.80 16.04 -16.13
CA LEU A 299 -32.21 15.65 -16.13
C LEU A 299 -33.06 16.78 -16.75
N ASN A 300 -33.30 16.71 -18.07
CA ASN A 300 -34.14 17.65 -18.81
C ASN A 300 -35.61 17.20 -18.96
N ASN A 301 -35.98 16.01 -18.44
CA ASN A 301 -37.27 15.38 -18.71
C ASN A 301 -37.81 14.56 -17.50
N PRO A 302 -38.08 15.20 -16.34
CA PRO A 302 -38.51 14.51 -15.11
C PRO A 302 -39.88 13.83 -15.24
N GLY A 303 -40.03 12.64 -14.65
CA GLY A 303 -41.20 11.76 -14.82
C GLY A 303 -42.08 11.62 -13.58
N ARG A 304 -41.58 12.02 -12.39
CA ARG A 304 -42.34 12.10 -11.13
C ARG A 304 -42.75 13.51 -10.76
N THR A 305 -41.87 14.48 -10.99
CA THR A 305 -42.13 15.89 -10.74
C THR A 305 -42.56 16.57 -12.04
N SER A 306 -42.24 17.85 -12.21
CA SER A 306 -42.46 18.58 -13.45
C SER A 306 -41.23 19.38 -13.83
N ASP A 307 -41.09 19.63 -15.12
CA ASP A 307 -40.21 20.57 -15.80
C ASP A 307 -40.00 21.85 -14.94
N PHE A 308 -41.10 22.47 -14.51
CA PHE A 308 -41.17 23.65 -13.63
C PHE A 308 -40.63 23.47 -12.19
N THR A 309 -40.00 22.34 -11.86
CA THR A 309 -39.58 21.98 -10.49
C THR A 309 -38.35 21.07 -10.40
N GLY A 310 -38.16 20.15 -11.36
CA GLY A 310 -37.23 19.01 -11.24
C GLY A 310 -36.23 18.86 -12.38
N GLU A 311 -36.09 19.86 -13.24
CA GLU A 311 -34.92 19.96 -14.13
C GLU A 311 -33.66 20.24 -13.29
N TRP A 312 -32.55 19.55 -13.59
CA TRP A 312 -31.23 19.78 -12.97
C TRP A 312 -30.08 19.26 -13.84
N PHE A 313 -28.86 19.71 -13.55
CA PHE A 313 -27.61 19.24 -14.16
C PHE A 313 -26.44 19.28 -13.16
N GLU A 314 -25.39 18.52 -13.45
CA GLU A 314 -24.16 18.40 -12.65
C GLU A 314 -22.96 19.08 -13.34
N ILE A 315 -22.14 19.76 -12.54
CA ILE A 315 -20.85 20.35 -12.94
C ILE A 315 -19.73 19.68 -12.11
N HIS A 316 -18.76 19.06 -12.77
CA HIS A 316 -17.63 18.36 -12.17
C HIS A 316 -16.31 19.15 -12.34
N ASN A 317 -15.48 19.28 -11.31
CA ASN A 317 -14.15 19.90 -11.42
C ASN A 317 -13.10 18.86 -11.84
N THR A 318 -12.75 18.84 -13.13
CA THR A 318 -11.73 17.96 -13.72
C THR A 318 -10.29 18.45 -13.49
N GLY A 319 -10.12 19.64 -12.91
CA GLY A 319 -8.81 20.26 -12.66
C GLY A 319 -8.14 19.80 -11.38
N ASN A 320 -6.89 20.25 -11.19
CA ASN A 320 -6.11 20.05 -9.96
C ASN A 320 -6.12 21.28 -9.02
N THR A 321 -7.02 22.24 -9.27
CA THR A 321 -7.22 23.45 -8.47
C THR A 321 -8.70 23.65 -8.16
N THR A 322 -9.00 24.06 -6.93
CA THR A 322 -10.31 24.54 -6.50
C THR A 322 -10.86 25.62 -7.43
N VAL A 323 -12.14 25.52 -7.80
CA VAL A 323 -12.86 26.54 -8.57
C VAL A 323 -14.00 27.10 -7.71
N ASP A 324 -14.12 28.42 -7.59
CA ASP A 324 -15.35 29.07 -7.11
C ASP A 324 -16.14 29.55 -8.32
N LEU A 325 -17.38 29.09 -8.48
CA LEU A 325 -18.25 29.42 -9.61
C LEU A 325 -18.81 30.86 -9.53
N ASN A 326 -18.58 31.60 -8.44
CA ASN A 326 -19.01 32.98 -8.27
C ASN A 326 -18.58 33.89 -9.44
N GLY A 327 -19.57 34.42 -10.17
CA GLY A 327 -19.36 35.26 -11.35
C GLY A 327 -19.22 34.50 -12.67
N PHE A 328 -19.29 33.17 -12.68
CA PHE A 328 -19.41 32.37 -13.92
C PHE A 328 -20.82 32.56 -14.51
N GLY A 329 -20.88 32.59 -15.84
CA GLY A 329 -22.14 32.60 -16.57
C GLY A 329 -22.54 31.18 -16.97
N ILE A 330 -23.84 30.87 -16.86
CA ILE A 330 -24.42 29.65 -17.41
C ILE A 330 -25.54 30.06 -18.36
N LYS A 331 -25.57 29.46 -19.56
CA LYS A 331 -26.42 29.89 -20.67
C LYS A 331 -27.11 28.70 -21.35
N ASP A 332 -28.34 28.94 -21.79
CA ASP A 332 -28.89 28.48 -23.06
C ASP A 332 -28.48 29.48 -24.17
N ASP A 333 -28.23 29.03 -25.41
CA ASP A 333 -27.73 29.88 -26.52
C ASP A 333 -28.81 30.79 -27.15
N ASP A 334 -30.07 30.71 -26.65
CA ASP A 334 -31.19 31.57 -27.04
C ASP A 334 -31.11 33.00 -26.45
N ARG A 335 -31.49 33.17 -25.18
CA ARG A 335 -31.59 34.43 -24.41
C ARG A 335 -31.65 34.20 -22.91
N ASP A 336 -31.98 33.00 -22.47
CA ASP A 336 -32.17 32.68 -21.06
C ASP A 336 -30.83 32.20 -20.47
N TRP A 337 -30.25 33.03 -19.59
CA TRP A 337 -28.94 32.83 -18.97
C TRP A 337 -28.93 33.44 -17.58
N PHE A 338 -28.02 32.97 -16.74
CA PHE A 338 -27.79 33.55 -15.42
C PHE A 338 -26.29 33.63 -15.09
N THR A 339 -25.99 34.27 -13.96
CA THR A 339 -24.66 34.31 -13.35
C THR A 339 -24.80 33.78 -11.94
N VAL A 340 -23.88 32.91 -11.51
CA VAL A 340 -23.83 32.46 -10.12
C VAL A 340 -23.40 33.65 -9.27
N ASP A 341 -24.30 34.16 -8.40
CA ASP A 341 -24.14 35.43 -7.68
C ASP A 341 -23.60 35.29 -6.24
N HIS A 342 -23.23 34.06 -5.88
CA HIS A 342 -22.72 33.64 -4.57
C HIS A 342 -21.54 32.67 -4.74
N SER A 343 -20.86 32.34 -3.64
CA SER A 343 -19.72 31.43 -3.66
C SER A 343 -20.18 29.97 -3.66
N VAL A 344 -19.74 29.20 -4.67
CA VAL A 344 -19.99 27.75 -4.81
C VAL A 344 -18.65 27.14 -5.16
N VAL A 345 -18.04 26.48 -4.17
CA VAL A 345 -16.65 26.03 -4.21
C VAL A 345 -16.59 24.55 -4.57
N VAL A 346 -16.08 24.26 -5.76
CA VAL A 346 -15.88 22.90 -6.26
C VAL A 346 -14.39 22.55 -6.14
N GLU A 347 -14.06 21.67 -5.21
CA GLU A 347 -12.70 21.15 -5.04
C GLU A 347 -12.32 20.15 -6.16
N PRO A 348 -11.03 19.86 -6.40
CA PRO A 348 -10.59 18.90 -7.42
C PRO A 348 -11.28 17.53 -7.32
N GLY A 349 -12.00 17.13 -8.37
CA GLY A 349 -12.76 15.88 -8.45
C GLY A 349 -14.19 15.94 -7.85
N GLU A 350 -14.56 17.01 -7.17
CA GLU A 350 -15.89 17.21 -6.59
C GLU A 350 -16.90 17.74 -7.64
N ARG A 351 -18.17 17.79 -7.24
CA ARG A 351 -19.32 18.18 -8.06
C ARG A 351 -20.12 19.30 -7.42
N ALA A 352 -20.80 20.09 -8.25
CA ALA A 352 -21.88 20.98 -7.85
C ALA A 352 -23.13 20.70 -8.69
N ILE A 353 -24.30 20.71 -8.06
CA ILE A 353 -25.59 20.41 -8.70
C ILE A 353 -26.40 21.70 -8.86
N ALA A 354 -26.85 21.96 -10.09
CA ALA A 354 -27.68 23.10 -10.42
C ALA A 354 -29.09 22.66 -10.80
N GLY A 355 -30.13 23.22 -10.16
CA GLY A 355 -31.53 22.83 -10.39
C GLY A 355 -32.53 23.97 -10.27
N VAL A 356 -33.78 23.70 -10.67
CA VAL A 356 -34.85 24.72 -10.64
C VAL A 356 -35.22 25.15 -9.22
N LEU A 357 -35.14 24.25 -8.22
CA LEU A 357 -35.56 24.52 -6.83
C LEU A 357 -34.65 23.91 -5.76
N ASP A 358 -34.47 24.67 -4.69
CA ASP A 358 -33.77 24.39 -3.42
C ASP A 358 -34.59 23.59 -2.39
N ASP A 359 -35.72 23.01 -2.80
CA ASP A 359 -36.62 22.24 -1.92
C ASP A 359 -36.67 20.77 -2.37
N PRO A 360 -35.91 19.86 -1.72
CA PRO A 360 -35.88 18.43 -2.05
C PRO A 360 -37.25 17.76 -2.01
N ALA A 361 -38.21 18.27 -1.21
CA ALA A 361 -39.57 17.73 -1.17
C ALA A 361 -40.42 18.13 -2.40
N ARG A 362 -39.86 18.93 -3.33
CA ARG A 362 -40.54 19.45 -4.53
C ARG A 362 -39.76 19.26 -5.83
N ASN A 363 -38.42 19.25 -5.80
CA ASN A 363 -37.61 19.05 -7.01
C ASN A 363 -37.53 17.58 -7.47
N GLY A 364 -37.80 16.63 -6.55
CA GLY A 364 -37.73 15.19 -6.82
C GLY A 364 -36.91 14.41 -5.79
N GLY A 365 -36.20 15.12 -4.91
CA GLY A 365 -35.32 14.60 -3.87
C GLY A 365 -33.84 14.83 -4.16
N VAL A 366 -33.52 15.85 -4.95
CA VAL A 366 -32.15 16.29 -5.27
C VAL A 366 -31.76 17.37 -4.27
N ASP A 367 -30.53 17.36 -3.77
CA ASP A 367 -29.94 18.50 -3.06
C ASP A 367 -29.15 19.34 -4.08
N VAL A 368 -29.24 20.67 -4.02
CA VAL A 368 -28.71 21.56 -5.08
C VAL A 368 -27.91 22.72 -4.51
N ASP A 369 -26.72 22.93 -5.06
CA ASP A 369 -25.82 24.04 -4.73
C ASP A 369 -26.25 25.34 -5.41
N ILE A 370 -26.83 25.23 -6.62
CA ILE A 370 -27.25 26.38 -7.44
C ILE A 370 -28.74 26.26 -7.79
N ALA A 371 -29.56 27.16 -7.26
CA ALA A 371 -30.99 27.25 -7.57
C ALA A 371 -31.25 28.33 -8.65
N TYR A 372 -31.44 27.94 -9.91
CA TYR A 372 -31.62 28.89 -11.04
C TYR A 372 -33.07 29.31 -11.31
N GLY A 373 -34.07 28.60 -10.77
CA GLY A 373 -35.47 29.02 -10.83
C GLY A 373 -36.04 29.17 -12.24
N ASP A 374 -36.60 30.35 -12.54
CA ASP A 374 -37.16 30.71 -13.85
C ASP A 374 -36.17 31.49 -14.74
N ALA A 375 -34.86 31.46 -14.45
CA ALA A 375 -33.83 32.19 -15.22
C ALA A 375 -33.28 31.42 -16.44
N MET A 376 -33.51 30.11 -16.48
CA MET A 376 -33.09 29.19 -17.54
C MET A 376 -34.07 28.01 -17.59
N ARG A 377 -34.06 27.24 -18.68
CA ARG A 377 -34.87 26.03 -18.89
C ARG A 377 -34.00 24.98 -19.56
N LEU A 378 -34.32 23.69 -19.36
CA LEU A 378 -33.71 22.59 -20.11
C LEU A 378 -34.76 21.99 -21.05
N HIS A 379 -34.69 22.22 -22.36
CA HIS A 379 -35.64 21.65 -23.30
C HIS A 379 -35.48 20.13 -23.44
N ASN A 380 -36.62 19.43 -23.39
CA ASN A 380 -36.69 17.97 -23.46
C ASN A 380 -36.22 17.39 -24.82
N SER A 381 -36.03 18.22 -25.87
CA SER A 381 -35.74 17.76 -27.25
C SER A 381 -34.39 18.23 -27.80
N PHE A 382 -34.25 19.52 -28.11
CA PHE A 382 -33.03 20.13 -28.64
C PHE A 382 -32.72 21.32 -27.72
N ASP A 383 -31.47 21.44 -27.31
CA ASP A 383 -31.01 22.50 -26.40
C ASP A 383 -29.49 22.55 -26.35
N GLU A 384 -28.96 23.67 -25.85
CA GLU A 384 -27.55 23.89 -25.59
C GLU A 384 -27.34 24.37 -24.15
N LEU A 385 -26.37 23.79 -23.42
CA LEU A 385 -25.99 24.20 -22.07
C LEU A 385 -24.51 24.56 -22.04
N VAL A 386 -24.19 25.82 -21.73
CA VAL A 386 -22.83 26.39 -21.84
C VAL A 386 -22.38 27.02 -20.52
N ILE A 387 -21.19 26.67 -20.05
CA ILE A 387 -20.50 27.32 -18.92
C ILE A 387 -19.46 28.31 -19.47
N VAL A 388 -19.52 29.57 -19.03
CA VAL A 388 -18.48 30.58 -19.30
C VAL A 388 -17.84 31.12 -18.02
N ASP A 389 -16.54 31.38 -18.08
CA ASP A 389 -15.77 31.93 -16.96
C ASP A 389 -16.08 33.43 -16.70
N THR A 390 -15.47 33.98 -15.66
CA THR A 390 -15.63 35.40 -15.28
C THR A 390 -15.13 36.43 -16.32
N LEU A 391 -14.45 35.97 -17.39
CA LEU A 391 -14.03 36.79 -18.53
C LEU A 391 -14.93 36.59 -19.77
N GLY A 392 -15.81 35.59 -19.74
CA GLY A 392 -16.72 35.21 -20.83
C GLY A 392 -16.20 34.13 -21.76
N ILE A 393 -15.09 33.45 -21.40
CA ILE A 393 -14.48 32.35 -22.17
C ILE A 393 -15.29 31.07 -21.92
N GLU A 394 -15.61 30.29 -22.95
CA GLU A 394 -16.24 28.96 -22.79
C GLU A 394 -15.31 28.04 -22.00
N VAL A 395 -15.85 27.44 -20.94
CA VAL A 395 -15.16 26.46 -20.10
C VAL A 395 -15.51 25.06 -20.56
N ASP A 396 -16.79 24.84 -20.83
CA ASP A 396 -17.39 23.59 -21.24
C ASP A 396 -18.82 23.80 -21.79
N ALA A 397 -19.31 22.88 -22.63
CA ALA A 397 -20.66 22.94 -23.17
C ALA A 397 -21.19 21.59 -23.72
N VAL A 398 -22.47 21.30 -23.45
CA VAL A 398 -23.20 20.12 -23.94
C VAL A 398 -24.38 20.56 -24.81
N ARG A 399 -24.63 19.88 -25.93
CA ARG A 399 -25.59 20.31 -26.98
C ARG A 399 -26.34 19.09 -27.54
N TRP A 400 -27.60 18.87 -27.14
CA TRP A 400 -28.33 17.59 -27.37
C TRP A 400 -29.40 17.65 -28.47
N ASP A 401 -29.73 16.49 -29.06
CA ASP A 401 -30.32 16.42 -30.42
C ASP A 401 -31.56 15.50 -30.62
N ASP A 402 -32.53 15.50 -29.70
CA ASP A 402 -33.85 14.82 -29.81
C ASP A 402 -33.72 13.30 -30.04
N GLY A 403 -32.81 12.68 -29.27
CA GLY A 403 -32.58 11.24 -29.29
C GLY A 403 -31.80 10.72 -30.51
N ARG A 404 -31.12 11.59 -31.26
CA ARG A 404 -30.45 11.23 -32.53
C ARG A 404 -28.99 10.79 -32.33
N THR A 405 -28.24 11.42 -31.43
CA THR A 405 -26.91 11.01 -30.97
C THR A 405 -26.82 11.01 -29.44
N PHE A 406 -27.42 12.00 -28.77
CA PHE A 406 -27.58 12.01 -27.32
C PHE A 406 -28.81 11.17 -26.86
N PRO A 407 -28.83 10.67 -25.62
CA PRO A 407 -30.02 10.01 -25.06
C PRO A 407 -31.18 11.00 -24.80
N ASP A 408 -32.39 10.68 -25.28
CA ASP A 408 -33.66 11.29 -24.84
C ASP A 408 -34.45 10.31 -23.94
N PRO A 409 -34.22 10.32 -22.62
CA PRO A 409 -35.03 9.61 -21.64
C PRO A 409 -36.23 10.42 -21.16
N ASN A 410 -37.22 9.74 -20.56
CA ASN A 410 -38.29 10.37 -19.77
C ASN A 410 -38.32 9.71 -18.38
N GLY A 411 -38.21 10.53 -17.33
CA GLY A 411 -38.10 10.08 -15.95
C GLY A 411 -36.73 9.48 -15.59
N ALA A 412 -35.71 9.72 -16.39
CA ALA A 412 -34.31 9.39 -16.12
C ALA A 412 -33.42 10.52 -16.64
N SER A 413 -32.24 10.71 -16.06
CA SER A 413 -31.21 11.60 -16.60
C SER A 413 -30.47 10.97 -17.78
N MET A 414 -29.80 11.81 -18.56
CA MET A 414 -28.64 11.41 -19.37
C MET A 414 -27.37 11.74 -18.57
N HIS A 415 -26.37 10.85 -18.57
CA HIS A 415 -25.05 11.13 -17.99
C HIS A 415 -23.89 10.68 -18.88
N LEU A 416 -22.76 11.35 -18.70
CA LEU A 416 -21.50 11.10 -19.36
C LEU A 416 -20.87 9.81 -18.82
N GLN A 417 -20.28 9.01 -19.71
CA GLN A 417 -19.55 7.81 -19.30
C GLN A 417 -18.28 8.19 -18.51
N SER A 418 -18.14 7.68 -17.29
CA SER A 418 -16.89 7.78 -16.51
C SER A 418 -15.66 7.42 -17.36
N GLY A 419 -14.68 8.34 -17.42
CA GLY A 419 -13.46 8.21 -18.22
C GLY A 419 -13.56 8.60 -19.69
N ALA A 420 -14.74 9.05 -20.18
CA ALA A 420 -14.79 9.91 -21.35
C ALA A 420 -14.19 11.29 -21.03
N SER A 421 -13.76 12.01 -22.06
CA SER A 421 -13.17 13.36 -21.96
C SER A 421 -13.61 14.25 -23.14
N ASP A 422 -14.80 13.97 -23.66
CA ASP A 422 -15.46 14.63 -24.78
C ASP A 422 -16.96 14.47 -24.56
N ASN A 423 -17.53 15.38 -23.80
CA ASN A 423 -18.96 15.44 -23.52
C ASN A 423 -19.76 16.06 -24.69
N SER A 424 -19.11 16.60 -25.72
CA SER A 424 -19.75 17.07 -26.94
C SER A 424 -20.21 15.93 -27.86
N ASN A 425 -19.61 14.74 -27.72
CA ASN A 425 -20.01 13.55 -28.45
C ASN A 425 -21.08 12.73 -27.72
N GLY A 426 -22.31 12.72 -28.26
CA GLY A 426 -23.43 11.94 -27.73
C GLY A 426 -23.20 10.43 -27.63
N GLU A 427 -22.26 9.83 -28.38
CA GLU A 427 -21.89 8.41 -28.21
C GLU A 427 -21.24 8.11 -26.85
N ASN A 428 -20.73 9.14 -26.14
CA ASN A 428 -20.18 9.03 -24.78
C ASN A 428 -21.25 9.18 -23.68
N TRP A 429 -22.51 9.42 -24.03
CA TRP A 429 -23.63 9.63 -23.09
C TRP A 429 -24.59 8.44 -23.06
N CYS A 430 -25.21 8.21 -21.90
CA CYS A 430 -26.18 7.13 -21.69
C CYS A 430 -27.29 7.53 -20.72
N THR A 431 -28.42 6.82 -20.78
CA THR A 431 -29.54 7.00 -19.83
C THR A 431 -29.22 6.36 -18.49
N SER A 432 -29.36 7.11 -17.39
CA SER A 432 -29.16 6.57 -16.05
C SER A 432 -30.19 5.49 -15.72
N ALA A 433 -29.70 4.35 -15.24
CA ALA A 433 -30.52 3.22 -14.78
C ALA A 433 -30.63 3.16 -13.24
N ARG A 434 -29.94 4.04 -12.51
CA ARG A 434 -29.96 4.14 -11.05
C ARG A 434 -31.24 4.82 -10.60
N ARG A 435 -32.06 4.15 -9.77
CA ARG A 435 -33.31 4.73 -9.24
C ARG A 435 -32.97 5.80 -8.20
N TRP A 436 -33.48 7.02 -8.39
CA TRP A 436 -33.24 8.15 -7.49
C TRP A 436 -34.52 8.60 -6.75
N ALA A 437 -34.38 8.81 -5.45
CA ALA A 437 -35.36 9.41 -4.53
C ALA A 437 -36.85 9.11 -4.86
N THR A 438 -37.63 10.09 -5.35
CA THR A 438 -39.08 9.94 -5.59
C THR A 438 -39.46 8.97 -6.73
N GLY A 439 -38.49 8.39 -7.42
CA GLY A 439 -38.67 7.25 -8.33
C GLY A 439 -38.59 7.57 -9.81
N ASP A 440 -37.95 8.68 -10.17
CA ASP A 440 -37.22 8.84 -11.43
C ASP A 440 -35.85 8.12 -11.32
N PHE A 441 -34.97 8.29 -12.30
CA PHE A 441 -33.62 7.71 -12.32
C PHE A 441 -32.55 8.80 -12.51
N GLY A 442 -31.40 8.64 -11.84
CA GLY A 442 -30.29 9.59 -11.84
C GLY A 442 -29.25 9.29 -10.76
N SER A 443 -28.13 10.03 -10.81
CA SER A 443 -26.95 9.86 -9.96
C SER A 443 -26.35 11.21 -9.48
N PRO A 444 -27.16 12.21 -9.06
CA PRO A 444 -26.64 13.54 -8.68
C PRO A 444 -25.57 13.46 -7.60
N GLY A 445 -24.38 14.03 -7.87
CA GLY A 445 -23.22 14.01 -6.99
C GLY A 445 -22.31 12.80 -7.17
N VAL A 446 -22.60 11.90 -8.11
CA VAL A 446 -21.89 10.64 -8.33
C VAL A 446 -21.59 10.44 -9.82
N ALA A 447 -20.37 10.00 -10.16
CA ALA A 447 -19.96 9.83 -11.55
C ALA A 447 -20.83 8.83 -12.34
N GLY A 448 -21.23 9.20 -13.55
CA GLY A 448 -22.07 8.40 -14.44
C GLY A 448 -21.41 7.12 -14.96
N ASN A 449 -22.22 6.07 -15.18
CA ASN A 449 -21.75 4.75 -15.59
C ASN A 449 -22.71 4.12 -16.62
N CYS A 450 -22.22 3.94 -17.85
CA CYS A 450 -23.00 3.39 -18.97
C CYS A 450 -23.13 1.86 -19.00
N THR A 451 -22.74 1.15 -17.94
CA THR A 451 -23.02 -0.28 -17.81
C THR A 451 -24.42 -0.52 -17.20
N PRO A 452 -25.18 -1.55 -17.63
CA PRO A 452 -26.58 -1.70 -17.20
C PRO A 452 -26.71 -2.09 -15.72
N THR A 453 -27.33 -1.20 -14.94
CA THR A 453 -27.86 -1.39 -13.58
C THR A 453 -26.97 -2.20 -12.63
N GLU A 454 -26.15 -1.51 -11.85
CA GLU A 454 -25.81 -2.01 -10.52
C GLU A 454 -27.12 -2.12 -9.70
N TYR A 455 -27.52 -3.36 -9.43
CA TYR A 455 -28.43 -3.65 -8.32
C TYR A 455 -27.63 -3.52 -7.01
N PRO A 456 -28.28 -3.13 -5.89
CA PRO A 456 -27.59 -3.13 -4.60
C PRO A 456 -27.05 -4.53 -4.30
N ASP A 457 -25.79 -4.60 -3.84
CA ASP A 457 -25.16 -5.87 -3.48
C ASP A 457 -25.73 -6.37 -2.14
N ILE A 458 -26.80 -7.16 -2.23
CA ILE A 458 -27.50 -7.72 -1.08
C ILE A 458 -27.12 -9.19 -0.90
N VAL A 459 -26.48 -9.50 0.23
CA VAL A 459 -26.05 -10.86 0.59
C VAL A 459 -26.90 -11.40 1.75
N ILE A 460 -27.34 -12.65 1.64
CA ILE A 460 -27.94 -13.40 2.76
C ILE A 460 -26.80 -13.90 3.65
N THR A 461 -26.63 -13.29 4.82
CA THR A 461 -25.51 -13.53 5.75
C THR A 461 -25.80 -14.60 6.80
N GLU A 462 -27.04 -14.71 7.28
CA GLU A 462 -27.43 -15.64 8.35
C GLU A 462 -28.82 -16.23 8.12
N VAL A 463 -29.06 -17.49 8.53
CA VAL A 463 -30.36 -18.17 8.43
C VAL A 463 -30.63 -19.09 9.64
N MET A 464 -31.66 -18.79 10.43
CA MET A 464 -32.21 -19.67 11.47
C MET A 464 -33.38 -20.49 10.92
N PHE A 465 -33.15 -21.78 10.66
CA PHE A 465 -34.11 -22.68 10.00
C PHE A 465 -34.61 -23.88 10.83
N ASP A 466 -34.13 -24.06 12.07
CA ASP A 466 -34.53 -25.14 12.98
C ASP A 466 -34.38 -24.73 14.47
N PRO A 467 -35.03 -23.66 14.95
CA PRO A 467 -34.90 -23.17 16.34
C PRO A 467 -35.39 -24.20 17.38
N GLU A 468 -34.86 -24.15 18.60
CA GLU A 468 -35.27 -25.04 19.70
C GLU A 468 -36.18 -24.38 20.75
N ARG A 469 -36.12 -23.07 20.94
CA ARG A 469 -36.81 -22.40 22.06
C ARG A 469 -38.23 -21.94 21.75
N THR A 470 -38.57 -21.75 20.48
CA THR A 470 -39.88 -21.26 20.03
C THR A 470 -40.95 -22.35 19.94
N SER A 471 -42.23 -21.97 20.05
CA SER A 471 -43.36 -22.90 19.91
C SER A 471 -44.63 -22.20 19.42
N PRO A 472 -45.02 -22.35 18.13
CA PRO A 472 -44.44 -23.23 17.11
C PRO A 472 -43.00 -22.86 16.78
N GLU A 473 -42.16 -23.85 16.40
CA GLU A 473 -40.74 -23.57 16.11
C GLU A 473 -40.62 -22.56 14.96
N ARG A 474 -41.49 -22.70 13.96
CA ARG A 474 -41.71 -21.75 12.86
C ARG A 474 -41.82 -20.27 13.27
N ALA A 475 -42.28 -19.92 14.47
CA ALA A 475 -42.31 -18.50 14.88
C ALA A 475 -40.91 -17.89 15.05
N GLY A 476 -39.89 -18.73 15.26
CA GLY A 476 -38.48 -18.36 15.29
C GLY A 476 -37.72 -18.61 13.98
N GLU A 477 -38.41 -18.85 12.85
CA GLU A 477 -37.77 -18.82 11.53
C GLU A 477 -37.38 -17.37 11.20
N TRP A 478 -36.10 -17.11 10.91
CA TRP A 478 -35.62 -15.81 10.45
C TRP A 478 -34.34 -15.95 9.61
N PHE A 479 -33.99 -14.89 8.89
CA PHE A 479 -32.71 -14.75 8.19
C PHE A 479 -32.26 -13.29 8.15
N GLU A 480 -31.00 -13.06 7.87
CA GLU A 480 -30.40 -11.73 7.76
C GLU A 480 -30.12 -11.38 6.29
N LEU A 481 -30.25 -10.09 5.96
CA LEU A 481 -29.74 -9.51 4.73
C LEU A 481 -28.73 -8.40 5.07
N MET A 482 -27.55 -8.45 4.48
CA MET A 482 -26.55 -7.38 4.51
C MET A 482 -26.56 -6.62 3.19
N ASN A 483 -26.44 -5.29 3.26
CA ASN A 483 -26.03 -4.48 2.12
C ASN A 483 -24.50 -4.39 2.10
N ASN A 484 -23.89 -5.15 1.20
CA ASN A 484 -22.43 -5.20 0.99
C ASN A 484 -21.95 -4.08 0.05
N GLY A 485 -22.88 -3.39 -0.63
CA GLY A 485 -22.60 -2.25 -1.50
C GLY A 485 -22.25 -0.97 -0.73
N SER A 486 -21.60 -0.04 -1.44
CA SER A 486 -21.26 1.31 -0.96
C SER A 486 -22.44 2.28 -0.92
N GLU A 487 -23.62 1.89 -1.41
CA GLU A 487 -24.78 2.77 -1.59
C GLU A 487 -26.04 2.24 -0.88
N THR A 488 -26.90 3.14 -0.40
CA THR A 488 -28.14 2.80 0.30
C THR A 488 -29.10 1.98 -0.57
N ALA A 489 -29.38 0.75 -0.15
CA ALA A 489 -30.18 -0.22 -0.90
C ALA A 489 -31.68 -0.11 -0.57
N VAL A 490 -32.48 0.32 -1.54
CA VAL A 490 -33.96 0.35 -1.45
C VAL A 490 -34.55 -0.89 -2.13
N LEU A 491 -35.18 -1.77 -1.35
CA LEU A 491 -35.64 -3.09 -1.79
C LEU A 491 -37.15 -3.18 -2.07
N ASP A 492 -37.84 -2.04 -2.16
CA ASP A 492 -39.26 -1.94 -2.49
C ASP A 492 -39.62 -2.70 -3.78
N GLY A 493 -40.53 -3.67 -3.67
CA GLY A 493 -40.99 -4.48 -4.80
C GLY A 493 -40.07 -5.64 -5.19
N PHE A 494 -38.90 -5.81 -4.55
CA PHE A 494 -38.07 -7.01 -4.71
C PHE A 494 -38.82 -8.26 -4.18
N VAL A 495 -38.41 -9.44 -4.63
CA VAL A 495 -39.06 -10.71 -4.31
C VAL A 495 -38.11 -11.62 -3.56
N LEU A 496 -38.49 -11.96 -2.33
CA LEU A 496 -37.89 -13.02 -1.53
C LEU A 496 -38.60 -14.33 -1.90
N ARG A 497 -37.88 -15.37 -2.35
CA ARG A 497 -38.52 -16.64 -2.73
C ARG A 497 -37.79 -17.88 -2.22
N THR A 498 -38.57 -18.92 -1.96
CA THR A 498 -38.09 -20.28 -1.74
C THR A 498 -38.42 -21.16 -2.94
N TYR A 499 -38.17 -22.48 -2.83
CA TYR A 499 -38.57 -23.45 -3.86
C TYR A 499 -40.11 -23.56 -4.02
N SER A 500 -40.90 -23.16 -3.02
CA SER A 500 -42.35 -23.39 -2.97
C SER A 500 -43.22 -22.14 -2.82
N THR A 501 -42.66 -21.03 -2.33
CA THR A 501 -43.38 -19.77 -2.06
C THR A 501 -42.55 -18.54 -2.46
N GLN A 502 -43.21 -17.38 -2.51
CA GLN A 502 -42.57 -16.08 -2.69
C GLN A 502 -43.31 -15.00 -1.91
N HIS A 503 -42.57 -13.98 -1.47
CA HIS A 503 -43.05 -12.78 -0.81
C HIS A 503 -42.49 -11.55 -1.55
N THR A 504 -43.27 -10.48 -1.64
CA THR A 504 -42.82 -9.21 -2.25
C THR A 504 -42.58 -8.20 -1.15
N ILE A 505 -41.37 -7.65 -1.10
CA ILE A 505 -40.96 -6.61 -0.16
C ILE A 505 -41.81 -5.36 -0.43
N GLY A 506 -42.30 -4.74 0.65
CA GLY A 506 -43.25 -3.63 0.58
C GLY A 506 -42.61 -2.26 0.75
N ASP A 507 -41.80 -2.13 1.80
CA ASP A 507 -41.06 -0.96 2.25
C ASP A 507 -39.86 -1.52 3.03
N LEU A 508 -38.64 -1.38 2.50
CA LEU A 508 -37.40 -1.77 3.17
C LEU A 508 -36.20 -1.06 2.55
N THR A 509 -35.43 -0.34 3.38
CA THR A 509 -34.18 0.32 3.01
C THR A 509 -33.05 -0.16 3.93
N ILE A 510 -31.85 -0.38 3.37
CA ILE A 510 -30.67 -0.88 4.08
C ILE A 510 -29.47 0.04 3.75
N GLU A 511 -28.90 0.69 4.74
CA GLU A 511 -27.72 1.56 4.55
C GLU A 511 -26.45 0.77 4.19
N PRO A 512 -25.40 1.39 3.61
CA PRO A 512 -24.14 0.71 3.28
C PRO A 512 -23.53 -0.01 4.49
N GLY A 513 -23.17 -1.27 4.32
CA GLY A 513 -22.63 -2.13 5.38
C GLY A 513 -23.64 -2.55 6.47
N ALA A 514 -24.89 -2.08 6.41
CA ALA A 514 -25.90 -2.41 7.41
C ALA A 514 -26.51 -3.81 7.18
N ARG A 515 -26.98 -4.41 8.28
CA ARG A 515 -27.66 -5.71 8.32
C ARG A 515 -29.08 -5.52 8.84
N VAL A 516 -30.04 -6.27 8.29
CA VAL A 516 -31.45 -6.26 8.70
C VAL A 516 -32.00 -7.67 8.89
N VAL A 517 -32.81 -7.83 9.94
CA VAL A 517 -33.38 -9.13 10.31
C VAL A 517 -34.77 -9.29 9.70
N VAL A 518 -34.92 -10.35 8.91
CA VAL A 518 -36.16 -10.71 8.23
C VAL A 518 -36.80 -11.91 8.94
N ALA A 519 -37.85 -11.66 9.73
CA ALA A 519 -38.46 -12.66 10.60
C ALA A 519 -39.85 -13.14 10.14
N SER A 520 -40.18 -14.37 10.53
CA SER A 520 -41.50 -14.99 10.33
C SER A 520 -42.59 -14.48 11.28
N ASP A 521 -42.24 -14.00 12.48
CA ASP A 521 -43.14 -13.29 13.40
C ASP A 521 -42.42 -12.07 14.03
N GLY A 522 -43.19 -11.03 14.29
CA GLY A 522 -42.74 -9.75 14.86
C GLY A 522 -43.00 -9.61 16.36
N ASP A 523 -43.69 -10.56 17.01
CA ASP A 523 -43.74 -10.59 18.48
C ASP A 523 -42.45 -11.21 19.04
N VAL A 524 -41.59 -10.35 19.59
CA VAL A 524 -40.31 -10.68 20.22
C VAL A 524 -40.44 -11.79 21.28
N ALA A 525 -41.63 -11.95 21.90
CA ALA A 525 -41.89 -12.97 22.92
C ALA A 525 -42.38 -14.32 22.37
N GLU A 526 -42.72 -14.44 21.08
CA GLU A 526 -43.05 -15.72 20.43
C GLU A 526 -42.01 -16.13 19.37
N ASN A 527 -41.21 -15.19 18.84
CA ASN A 527 -40.11 -15.47 17.89
C ASN A 527 -38.75 -15.86 18.54
N GLY A 528 -38.70 -15.95 19.87
CA GLY A 528 -37.51 -16.40 20.63
C GLY A 528 -36.55 -15.28 21.04
N GLY A 529 -36.98 -14.02 20.99
CA GLY A 529 -36.22 -12.86 21.46
C GLY A 529 -35.58 -12.02 20.35
N VAL A 530 -36.06 -12.13 19.11
CA VAL A 530 -35.50 -11.45 17.93
C VAL A 530 -36.23 -10.12 17.68
N SER A 531 -35.47 -9.04 17.50
CA SER A 531 -36.00 -7.78 16.95
C SER A 531 -35.97 -7.89 15.43
N ALA A 532 -37.12 -7.71 14.77
CA ALA A 532 -37.25 -7.85 13.32
C ALA A 532 -37.46 -6.49 12.65
N ASP A 533 -36.61 -6.17 11.67
CA ASP A 533 -36.74 -4.96 10.86
C ASP A 533 -37.79 -5.14 9.76
N TYR A 534 -37.90 -6.36 9.22
CA TYR A 534 -38.93 -6.73 8.25
C TYR A 534 -39.61 -8.05 8.63
N VAL A 535 -40.94 -8.12 8.49
CA VAL A 535 -41.73 -9.31 8.83
C VAL A 535 -42.35 -9.91 7.57
N VAL A 536 -41.84 -11.07 7.14
CA VAL A 536 -42.40 -11.86 6.02
C VAL A 536 -43.65 -12.65 6.41
N GLY A 537 -43.87 -12.84 7.71
CA GLY A 537 -45.05 -13.53 8.21
C GLY A 537 -45.09 -15.01 7.82
N GLY A 538 -46.32 -15.53 7.70
CA GLY A 538 -46.55 -16.94 7.39
C GLY A 538 -46.20 -17.36 5.95
N ASP A 539 -45.82 -16.45 5.05
CA ASP A 539 -45.80 -16.69 3.60
C ASP A 539 -44.46 -17.26 3.05
N LEU A 540 -43.38 -17.21 3.83
CA LEU A 540 -42.04 -17.66 3.42
C LEU A 540 -41.44 -18.71 4.39
N PRO A 541 -41.85 -19.99 4.34
CA PRO A 541 -41.32 -21.03 5.22
C PRO A 541 -39.88 -21.43 4.88
N LEU A 542 -39.04 -21.49 5.90
CA LEU A 542 -37.74 -22.15 5.86
C LEU A 542 -37.94 -23.67 6.08
N TYR A 543 -36.97 -24.51 5.71
CA TYR A 543 -37.10 -25.98 5.85
C TYR A 543 -35.86 -26.62 6.48
N ASN A 544 -36.08 -27.36 7.58
CA ASN A 544 -35.10 -27.88 8.53
C ASN A 544 -34.15 -28.98 7.99
N THR A 545 -34.16 -29.26 6.68
CA THR A 545 -33.42 -30.40 6.08
C THR A 545 -32.81 -30.07 4.72
N THR A 546 -33.53 -29.31 3.88
CA THR A 546 -32.99 -28.64 2.70
C THR A 546 -34.00 -27.60 2.22
N SER A 547 -33.49 -26.44 1.77
CA SER A 547 -34.31 -25.42 1.15
C SER A 547 -33.54 -24.62 0.11
N THR A 548 -34.11 -23.50 -0.31
CA THR A 548 -33.47 -22.44 -1.08
C THR A 548 -34.09 -21.13 -0.61
N LEU A 549 -33.28 -20.10 -0.49
CA LEU A 549 -33.71 -18.71 -0.31
C LEU A 549 -33.04 -17.89 -1.42
N GLU A 550 -33.79 -17.01 -2.09
CA GLU A 550 -33.35 -16.22 -3.25
C GLU A 550 -33.90 -14.79 -3.15
N VAL A 551 -33.02 -13.79 -3.34
CA VAL A 551 -33.36 -12.35 -3.43
C VAL A 551 -33.40 -11.95 -4.91
N VAL A 552 -34.49 -11.33 -5.36
CA VAL A 552 -34.78 -11.13 -6.78
C VAL A 552 -35.31 -9.73 -7.07
N ALA A 553 -34.74 -9.04 -8.04
CA ALA A 553 -35.16 -7.73 -8.49
C ALA A 553 -36.52 -7.76 -9.24
N PRO A 554 -37.22 -6.62 -9.37
CA PRO A 554 -38.54 -6.54 -10.02
C PRO A 554 -38.59 -6.94 -11.50
N ASP A 555 -37.45 -6.93 -12.21
CA ASP A 555 -37.31 -7.40 -13.60
C ASP A 555 -37.17 -8.94 -13.71
N GLY A 556 -36.83 -9.60 -12.60
CA GLY A 556 -36.54 -11.03 -12.50
C GLY A 556 -35.06 -11.39 -12.32
N THR A 557 -34.15 -10.41 -12.29
CA THR A 557 -32.72 -10.62 -12.02
C THR A 557 -32.52 -11.15 -10.60
N LEU A 558 -31.68 -12.17 -10.45
CA LEU A 558 -31.30 -12.72 -9.15
C LEU A 558 -30.11 -11.92 -8.62
N LEU A 559 -30.24 -11.38 -7.40
CA LEU A 559 -29.10 -10.83 -6.67
C LEU A 559 -28.37 -11.99 -6.00
N ASP A 560 -28.92 -12.50 -4.90
CA ASP A 560 -28.27 -13.52 -4.07
C ASP A 560 -29.16 -14.76 -3.80
N ARG A 561 -28.52 -15.85 -3.36
CA ARG A 561 -29.13 -17.16 -3.15
C ARG A 561 -28.34 -18.09 -2.22
N VAL A 562 -29.01 -18.61 -1.19
CA VAL A 562 -28.49 -19.74 -0.37
C VAL A 562 -29.24 -21.04 -0.68
N ARG A 563 -28.54 -22.19 -0.67
CA ARG A 563 -29.11 -23.53 -0.94
C ARG A 563 -28.61 -24.62 0.02
N TRP A 564 -29.10 -24.59 1.25
CA TRP A 564 -28.63 -25.50 2.28
C TRP A 564 -29.12 -26.95 2.11
N THR A 565 -28.19 -27.87 2.38
CA THR A 565 -28.40 -29.32 2.55
C THR A 565 -27.11 -29.91 3.12
N ALA A 566 -27.23 -30.86 4.05
CA ALA A 566 -26.06 -31.54 4.64
C ALA A 566 -25.18 -32.24 3.58
N SER A 567 -25.74 -32.55 2.39
CA SER A 567 -24.98 -33.12 1.27
C SER A 567 -24.06 -32.15 0.54
N LEU A 568 -24.15 -30.84 0.82
CA LEU A 568 -23.28 -29.79 0.26
C LEU A 568 -22.34 -29.18 1.33
N GLY A 569 -22.27 -29.79 2.52
CA GLY A 569 -21.35 -29.36 3.59
C GLY A 569 -21.86 -28.22 4.48
N PHE A 570 -23.10 -27.76 4.28
CA PHE A 570 -23.71 -26.75 5.15
C PHE A 570 -23.84 -27.29 6.60
N PRO A 571 -23.69 -26.45 7.63
CA PRO A 571 -23.91 -26.82 9.02
C PRO A 571 -25.39 -27.11 9.30
N PHE A 572 -25.65 -28.04 10.21
CA PHE A 572 -26.99 -28.38 10.72
C PHE A 572 -26.92 -28.58 12.24
N GLY A 573 -27.21 -27.53 13.00
CA GLY A 573 -27.41 -27.58 14.45
C GLY A 573 -28.84 -27.15 14.77
N LYS A 574 -29.60 -28.00 15.48
CA LYS A 574 -30.92 -27.59 15.96
C LYS A 574 -30.76 -26.55 17.07
N GLY A 575 -31.46 -25.44 16.97
CA GLY A 575 -31.27 -24.27 17.82
C GLY A 575 -30.03 -23.44 17.48
N HIS A 576 -29.39 -23.67 16.33
CA HIS A 576 -28.33 -22.82 15.78
C HIS A 576 -28.75 -22.33 14.39
N SER A 577 -28.53 -21.06 14.10
CA SER A 577 -28.48 -20.56 12.74
C SER A 577 -27.24 -21.10 12.01
N MET A 578 -27.28 -20.99 10.68
CA MET A 578 -26.08 -21.00 9.86
C MET A 578 -25.72 -19.55 9.50
N GLU A 579 -24.45 -19.22 9.59
CA GLU A 579 -23.86 -17.91 9.26
C GLU A 579 -22.80 -18.09 8.17
N VAL A 580 -22.61 -17.10 7.30
CA VAL A 580 -21.55 -17.10 6.27
C VAL A 580 -20.23 -16.53 6.84
N ARG A 581 -19.08 -16.98 6.32
CA ARG A 581 -17.74 -16.48 6.69
C ARG A 581 -17.36 -15.26 5.84
N GLY A 582 -17.91 -14.10 6.15
CA GLY A 582 -17.80 -12.86 5.36
C GLY A 582 -18.82 -12.77 4.23
N ALA A 583 -19.24 -11.56 3.88
CA ALA A 583 -20.24 -11.34 2.82
C ALA A 583 -19.72 -11.66 1.41
N ASP A 584 -18.41 -11.50 1.16
CA ASP A 584 -17.80 -11.63 -0.17
C ASP A 584 -17.54 -13.09 -0.64
N VAL A 585 -17.83 -14.12 0.18
CA VAL A 585 -17.53 -15.52 -0.16
C VAL A 585 -18.70 -16.23 -0.82
N ASP A 586 -18.43 -17.23 -1.69
CA ASP A 586 -19.47 -17.98 -2.41
C ASP A 586 -20.40 -18.73 -1.44
N ASN A 587 -21.54 -18.13 -1.15
CA ASN A 587 -22.51 -18.61 -0.17
C ASN A 587 -23.33 -19.82 -0.67
N LEU A 588 -23.13 -20.27 -1.92
CA LEU A 588 -23.66 -21.55 -2.43
C LEU A 588 -22.85 -22.75 -1.93
N LEU A 589 -21.64 -22.52 -1.38
CA LEU A 589 -20.75 -23.56 -0.87
C LEU A 589 -20.89 -23.71 0.64
N GLY A 590 -21.42 -24.84 1.10
CA GLY A 590 -21.58 -25.14 2.53
C GLY A 590 -20.32 -25.00 3.41
N PRO A 591 -19.09 -25.30 2.93
CA PRO A 591 -17.86 -25.03 3.69
C PRO A 591 -17.60 -23.56 4.03
N ASN A 592 -18.21 -22.62 3.29
CA ASN A 592 -18.12 -21.18 3.55
C ASN A 592 -19.09 -20.72 4.64
N TRP A 593 -19.90 -21.63 5.19
CA TRP A 593 -20.79 -21.37 6.31
C TRP A 593 -20.24 -22.01 7.60
N CYS A 594 -20.57 -21.44 8.76
CA CYS A 594 -20.39 -22.09 10.06
C CYS A 594 -21.71 -22.06 10.88
N ALA A 595 -21.76 -22.81 11.98
CA ALA A 595 -22.91 -22.79 12.88
C ALA A 595 -22.65 -21.73 13.95
N ALA A 596 -23.64 -20.87 14.20
CA ALA A 596 -23.50 -19.80 15.18
C ALA A 596 -23.11 -20.32 16.57
N THR A 597 -22.23 -19.61 17.25
CA THR A 597 -21.77 -19.91 18.62
C THR A 597 -22.30 -18.90 19.64
N ASP A 598 -22.68 -17.71 19.21
CA ASP A 598 -23.26 -16.68 20.07
C ASP A 598 -24.71 -17.01 20.43
N ARG A 599 -25.12 -16.63 21.64
CA ARG A 599 -26.47 -16.88 22.17
C ARG A 599 -27.34 -15.64 22.10
N TYR A 600 -28.50 -15.73 21.46
CA TYR A 600 -29.50 -14.66 21.46
C TYR A 600 -30.76 -15.05 22.25
N GLY A 601 -31.53 -14.04 22.66
CA GLY A 601 -32.91 -14.17 23.14
C GLY A 601 -33.14 -15.24 24.21
N ASP A 602 -34.04 -16.19 23.92
CA ASP A 602 -34.41 -17.30 24.82
C ASP A 602 -33.37 -18.45 24.88
N GLY A 603 -32.21 -18.29 24.24
CA GLY A 603 -31.06 -19.20 24.32
C GLY A 603 -30.99 -20.27 23.24
N ASP A 604 -31.50 -19.97 22.05
CA ASP A 604 -30.95 -20.51 20.79
C ASP A 604 -29.65 -19.74 20.44
N PHE A 605 -29.00 -20.09 19.33
CA PHE A 605 -27.72 -19.54 18.88
C PHE A 605 -27.84 -18.85 17.51
N GLY A 606 -27.16 -17.71 17.35
CA GLY A 606 -27.25 -16.80 16.20
C GLY A 606 -26.97 -15.33 16.55
N THR A 607 -26.75 -14.50 15.53
CA THR A 607 -26.30 -13.10 15.62
C THR A 607 -27.26 -12.09 14.97
N PRO A 608 -28.59 -12.14 15.24
CA PRO A 608 -29.59 -11.38 14.48
C PRO A 608 -29.37 -9.85 14.53
N GLY A 609 -28.97 -9.26 13.39
CA GLY A 609 -28.77 -7.83 13.22
C GLY A 609 -27.34 -7.37 13.53
N THR A 610 -26.38 -8.28 13.51
CA THR A 610 -24.96 -8.06 13.87
C THR A 610 -24.04 -8.88 12.95
N ALA A 611 -22.72 -8.65 13.02
CA ALA A 611 -21.75 -9.50 12.34
C ALA A 611 -21.86 -10.96 12.86
N GLY A 612 -21.60 -11.94 11.99
CA GLY A 612 -21.74 -13.35 12.32
C GLY A 612 -20.74 -13.81 13.39
N SER A 613 -21.07 -14.86 14.17
CA SER A 613 -20.07 -15.59 14.96
C SER A 613 -18.91 -16.11 14.08
N CYS A 614 -19.17 -16.38 12.80
CA CYS A 614 -18.15 -16.71 11.79
C CYS A 614 -17.30 -15.52 11.30
N ASP A 615 -17.71 -14.27 11.53
CA ASP A 615 -17.05 -13.05 11.05
C ASP A 615 -16.00 -12.55 12.07
N GLU A 616 -14.90 -13.30 12.24
CA GLU A 616 -13.73 -12.95 13.10
C GLU A 616 -14.09 -12.40 14.51
N PRO A 617 -14.31 -13.29 15.51
CA PRO A 617 -14.49 -12.84 16.88
C PRO A 617 -13.26 -12.05 17.33
N ALA A 618 -13.48 -10.84 17.85
CA ALA A 618 -12.42 -9.91 18.23
C ALA A 618 -11.37 -10.63 19.09
N PRO A 619 -10.06 -10.50 18.76
CA PRO A 619 -9.03 -11.43 19.20
C PRO A 619 -9.03 -11.59 20.72
N ALA A 620 -9.17 -12.84 21.16
CA ALA A 620 -9.37 -13.20 22.57
C ALA A 620 -8.47 -12.38 23.51
N PRO A 621 -9.05 -11.69 24.51
CA PRO A 621 -8.31 -10.74 25.32
C PRO A 621 -7.17 -11.47 26.03
N SER A 622 -5.95 -10.96 25.84
CA SER A 622 -4.70 -11.69 26.07
C SER A 622 -4.36 -11.87 27.56
N LEU A 623 -5.16 -12.67 28.26
CA LEU A 623 -4.85 -13.17 29.60
C LEU A 623 -3.76 -14.24 29.50
N VAL A 624 -2.99 -14.41 30.57
CA VAL A 624 -1.92 -15.42 30.64
C VAL A 624 -1.99 -16.22 31.92
N ILE A 625 -1.68 -17.52 31.84
CA ILE A 625 -1.51 -18.39 33.01
C ILE A 625 -0.23 -17.93 33.74
N SER A 626 -0.36 -17.26 34.88
CA SER A 626 0.79 -16.67 35.60
C SER A 626 1.52 -17.66 36.50
N GLU A 627 0.79 -18.55 37.16
CA GLU A 627 1.34 -19.45 38.19
C GLU A 627 0.50 -20.75 38.31
N ILE A 628 1.15 -21.89 38.57
CA ILE A 628 0.48 -23.19 38.77
C ILE A 628 1.07 -23.95 39.97
N MET A 629 0.21 -24.35 40.90
CA MET A 629 0.51 -25.30 41.98
C MET A 629 -0.08 -26.68 41.63
N ARG A 630 0.75 -27.53 41.02
CA ARG A 630 0.41 -28.95 40.75
C ARG A 630 0.74 -29.90 41.92
N ASN A 631 1.77 -29.57 42.72
CA ASN A 631 2.38 -30.48 43.70
C ASN A 631 2.46 -29.88 45.13
N PRO A 632 1.33 -29.62 45.80
CA PRO A 632 1.32 -29.10 47.18
C PRO A 632 1.92 -30.12 48.16
N ALA A 633 2.59 -29.65 49.22
CA ALA A 633 3.20 -30.50 50.25
C ALA A 633 2.65 -30.24 51.66
N ALA A 634 2.03 -29.08 51.91
CA ALA A 634 1.31 -28.79 53.16
C ALA A 634 -0.04 -29.52 53.21
N VAL A 635 -0.70 -29.71 52.06
CA VAL A 635 -1.94 -30.46 51.87
C VAL A 635 -1.84 -31.43 50.69
N SER A 636 -2.83 -32.31 50.51
CA SER A 636 -2.88 -33.23 49.37
C SER A 636 -3.46 -32.57 48.12
N ASP A 637 -2.92 -32.94 46.96
CA ASP A 637 -3.28 -32.57 45.59
C ASP A 637 -4.78 -32.24 45.48
N ILE A 638 -5.64 -33.23 45.78
CA ILE A 638 -7.12 -33.21 45.70
C ILE A 638 -7.86 -32.06 46.40
N VAL A 639 -7.18 -31.21 47.16
CA VAL A 639 -7.70 -29.96 47.73
C VAL A 639 -6.75 -28.76 47.57
N GLY A 640 -5.47 -28.97 47.23
CA GLY A 640 -4.44 -27.93 47.16
C GLY A 640 -3.96 -27.58 45.75
N GLU A 641 -4.43 -28.26 44.71
CA GLU A 641 -4.18 -27.90 43.31
C GLU A 641 -4.89 -26.58 42.94
N TRP A 642 -4.15 -25.65 42.32
CA TRP A 642 -4.65 -24.38 41.78
C TRP A 642 -3.80 -23.85 40.62
N LEU A 643 -4.39 -22.97 39.83
CA LEU A 643 -3.74 -22.16 38.80
C LEU A 643 -4.18 -20.70 38.93
N GLU A 644 -3.38 -19.78 38.39
CA GLU A 644 -3.67 -18.35 38.38
C GLU A 644 -3.67 -17.79 36.95
N ILE A 645 -4.56 -16.84 36.72
CA ILE A 645 -4.72 -16.12 35.46
C ILE A 645 -4.46 -14.63 35.72
N HIS A 646 -3.52 -14.04 34.98
CA HIS A 646 -3.19 -12.61 35.02
C HIS A 646 -3.81 -11.87 33.84
N ASN A 647 -4.27 -10.63 34.08
CA ASN A 647 -4.72 -9.69 33.04
C ASN A 647 -3.65 -8.61 32.77
N PRO A 648 -2.80 -8.78 31.74
CA PRO A 648 -1.81 -7.78 31.33
C PRO A 648 -2.41 -6.63 30.48
N THR A 649 -3.71 -6.68 30.15
CA THR A 649 -4.35 -5.69 29.28
C THR A 649 -4.74 -4.42 30.02
N ALA A 650 -5.19 -3.39 29.27
CA ALA A 650 -5.57 -2.09 29.84
C ALA A 650 -7.04 -2.03 30.32
N ASP A 651 -7.84 -3.06 30.03
CA ASP A 651 -9.28 -3.13 30.31
C ASP A 651 -9.61 -4.31 31.24
N ALA A 652 -10.72 -4.22 31.98
CA ALA A 652 -11.16 -5.32 32.85
C ALA A 652 -11.79 -6.46 32.04
N VAL A 653 -11.49 -7.71 32.39
CA VAL A 653 -11.96 -8.91 31.67
C VAL A 653 -12.77 -9.80 32.60
N ASP A 654 -14.04 -10.09 32.25
CA ASP A 654 -14.87 -11.06 32.98
C ASP A 654 -14.75 -12.46 32.36
N LEU A 655 -14.37 -13.44 33.20
CA LEU A 655 -14.27 -14.86 32.81
C LEU A 655 -15.63 -15.58 32.68
N LEU A 656 -16.77 -14.90 32.83
CA LEU A 656 -18.10 -15.52 32.73
C LEU A 656 -18.30 -16.25 31.38
N ASN A 657 -18.64 -17.54 31.49
CA ASN A 657 -18.76 -18.53 30.39
C ASN A 657 -17.45 -18.96 29.70
N TRP A 658 -16.27 -18.55 30.18
CA TRP A 658 -14.99 -19.09 29.69
C TRP A 658 -14.81 -20.55 30.11
N SER A 659 -13.92 -21.27 29.42
CA SER A 659 -13.60 -22.67 29.68
C SER A 659 -12.12 -22.89 30.04
N ILE A 660 -11.87 -23.79 31.00
CA ILE A 660 -10.53 -24.16 31.46
C ILE A 660 -10.45 -25.69 31.57
N GLY A 661 -9.44 -26.31 30.95
CA GLY A 661 -9.20 -27.75 31.04
C GLY A 661 -8.36 -28.32 29.89
N ASP A 662 -8.64 -29.57 29.49
CA ASP A 662 -7.94 -30.24 28.40
C ASP A 662 -8.64 -30.07 27.03
N GLU A 663 -7.90 -30.25 25.93
CA GLU A 663 -8.49 -30.23 24.57
C GLU A 663 -9.35 -31.47 24.26
N SER A 664 -9.31 -32.53 25.08
CA SER A 664 -9.73 -33.87 24.69
C SER A 664 -11.18 -34.21 25.07
N SER A 665 -11.68 -33.70 26.21
CA SER A 665 -13.11 -33.51 26.54
C SER A 665 -13.39 -33.01 27.96
N GLU A 666 -12.37 -32.85 28.82
CA GLU A 666 -12.50 -32.53 30.24
C GLU A 666 -12.19 -31.05 30.50
N TYR A 667 -13.12 -30.17 30.09
CA TYR A 667 -13.12 -28.75 30.42
C TYR A 667 -14.21 -28.35 31.43
N HIS A 668 -13.89 -27.37 32.27
CA HIS A 668 -14.80 -26.74 33.21
C HIS A 668 -15.19 -25.34 32.73
N VAL A 669 -16.48 -25.02 32.74
CA VAL A 669 -16.99 -23.68 32.34
C VAL A 669 -17.21 -22.81 33.59
N ILE A 670 -16.70 -21.58 33.57
CA ILE A 670 -16.90 -20.59 34.63
C ILE A 670 -18.35 -20.08 34.59
N THR A 671 -19.11 -20.36 35.65
CA THR A 671 -20.57 -20.13 35.72
C THR A 671 -21.00 -18.90 36.52
N GLU A 672 -20.05 -18.11 37.01
CA GLU A 672 -20.30 -16.82 37.69
C GLU A 672 -19.24 -15.79 37.29
N SER A 673 -19.53 -14.51 37.50
CA SER A 673 -18.69 -13.40 37.04
C SER A 673 -17.41 -13.28 37.86
N ILE A 674 -16.27 -13.20 37.17
CA ILE A 674 -14.93 -13.04 37.74
C ILE A 674 -14.24 -11.93 36.93
N GLU A 675 -14.44 -10.69 37.37
CA GLU A 675 -13.89 -9.49 36.74
C GLU A 675 -12.43 -9.27 37.16
N ILE A 676 -11.49 -9.54 36.25
CA ILE A 676 -10.06 -9.29 36.46
C ILE A 676 -9.74 -7.87 35.98
N GLU A 677 -9.50 -6.97 36.93
CA GLU A 677 -9.04 -5.60 36.69
C GLU A 677 -7.70 -5.56 35.91
N PRO A 678 -7.35 -4.44 35.25
CA PRO A 678 -6.05 -4.26 34.57
C PRO A 678 -4.85 -4.46 35.50
N GLY A 679 -3.93 -5.36 35.14
CA GLY A 679 -2.82 -5.79 36.00
C GLY A 679 -3.24 -6.66 37.20
N GLY A 680 -4.47 -7.20 37.17
CA GLY A 680 -5.04 -8.06 38.20
C GLY A 680 -4.80 -9.55 37.96
N TYR A 681 -5.14 -10.34 38.98
CA TYR A 681 -4.96 -11.79 39.03
C TYR A 681 -6.25 -12.46 39.51
N ALA A 682 -6.56 -13.66 39.01
CA ALA A 682 -7.64 -14.51 39.51
C ALA A 682 -7.13 -15.93 39.79
N VAL A 683 -7.38 -16.43 41.00
CA VAL A 683 -6.93 -17.75 41.46
C VAL A 683 -8.04 -18.78 41.32
N ILE A 684 -7.83 -19.74 40.42
CA ILE A 684 -8.76 -20.82 40.09
C ILE A 684 -8.28 -22.09 40.80
N ALA A 685 -8.97 -22.49 41.88
CA ALA A 685 -8.56 -23.63 42.71
C ALA A 685 -9.55 -24.80 42.66
N ARG A 686 -9.11 -25.98 43.10
CA ARG A 686 -10.05 -27.10 43.36
C ARG A 686 -10.97 -26.83 44.55
N ASN A 687 -10.58 -25.99 45.50
CA ASN A 687 -11.34 -25.73 46.72
C ASN A 687 -11.10 -24.31 47.25
N ALA A 688 -12.17 -23.54 47.44
CA ALA A 688 -12.12 -22.16 47.94
C ALA A 688 -12.26 -22.02 49.47
N ASP A 689 -12.23 -23.11 50.25
CA ASP A 689 -12.11 -23.01 51.71
C ASP A 689 -10.63 -22.95 52.16
N PRO A 690 -10.11 -21.76 52.55
CA PRO A 690 -8.71 -21.58 52.95
C PRO A 690 -8.32 -22.37 54.20
N ALA A 691 -9.29 -22.91 54.96
CA ALA A 691 -9.00 -23.74 56.13
C ALA A 691 -8.65 -25.21 55.79
N VAL A 692 -8.68 -25.61 54.50
CA VAL A 692 -8.40 -26.98 54.05
C VAL A 692 -7.60 -27.09 52.74
N ASN A 693 -7.47 -26.03 51.95
CA ASN A 693 -6.71 -26.01 50.68
C ASN A 693 -5.21 -25.65 50.84
N GLY A 694 -4.71 -25.54 52.08
CA GLY A 694 -3.35 -25.09 52.38
C GLY A 694 -3.21 -23.58 52.61
N GLY A 695 -4.32 -22.83 52.63
CA GLY A 695 -4.34 -21.39 52.93
C GLY A 695 -4.44 -20.47 51.70
N VAL A 696 -4.80 -21.02 50.54
CA VAL A 696 -5.02 -20.27 49.29
C VAL A 696 -6.34 -19.51 49.37
N ALA A 697 -6.33 -18.22 49.03
CA ALA A 697 -7.55 -17.49 48.71
C ALA A 697 -7.84 -17.70 47.22
N ALA A 698 -8.98 -18.31 46.90
CA ALA A 698 -9.39 -18.59 45.53
C ALA A 698 -10.66 -17.83 45.18
N ASP A 699 -10.67 -17.19 44.01
CA ASP A 699 -11.81 -16.46 43.47
C ASP A 699 -12.87 -17.40 42.91
N TYR A 700 -12.45 -18.59 42.47
CA TYR A 700 -13.35 -19.63 41.96
C TYR A 700 -12.94 -21.05 42.36
N ALA A 701 -13.93 -21.95 42.43
CA ALA A 701 -13.75 -23.36 42.83
C ALA A 701 -14.28 -24.33 41.76
N THR A 702 -13.37 -25.00 41.04
CA THR A 702 -13.70 -26.06 40.05
C THR A 702 -14.07 -27.40 40.71
N GLY A 703 -13.76 -27.58 42.00
CA GLY A 703 -14.11 -28.80 42.74
C GLY A 703 -13.37 -30.03 42.21
N SER A 704 -14.13 -30.97 41.66
CA SER A 704 -13.60 -32.19 41.05
C SER A 704 -13.49 -32.12 39.53
N ALA A 705 -13.80 -30.98 38.89
CA ALA A 705 -13.74 -30.82 37.44
C ALA A 705 -12.33 -30.51 36.90
N MET A 706 -11.42 -30.07 37.76
CA MET A 706 -10.01 -29.84 37.45
C MET A 706 -9.14 -30.84 38.21
N VAL A 707 -8.01 -31.26 37.62
CA VAL A 707 -6.91 -32.06 38.17
C VAL A 707 -5.63 -31.52 37.51
N LEU A 708 -4.48 -31.52 38.19
CA LEU A 708 -3.20 -31.02 37.66
C LEU A 708 -2.11 -32.08 37.90
N LEU A 709 -1.95 -33.01 36.97
CA LEU A 709 -1.12 -34.21 37.14
C LEU A 709 0.36 -33.89 37.33
N ASN A 710 0.88 -34.24 38.51
CA ASN A 710 2.28 -34.13 38.94
C ASN A 710 3.36 -34.60 37.94
N SER A 711 3.02 -35.47 36.98
CA SER A 711 3.94 -36.10 36.02
C SER A 711 3.77 -35.65 34.55
N GLY A 712 2.83 -34.74 34.28
CA GLY A 712 2.50 -34.30 32.93
C GLY A 712 1.01 -34.06 32.76
N ASP A 713 0.64 -32.85 32.34
CA ASP A 713 -0.73 -32.39 32.09
C ASP A 713 -0.72 -31.17 31.15
N THR A 714 -1.89 -30.78 30.65
CA THR A 714 -2.05 -29.55 29.85
C THR A 714 -3.23 -28.75 30.37
N VAL A 715 -3.00 -27.47 30.68
CA VAL A 715 -4.05 -26.48 30.92
C VAL A 715 -4.22 -25.65 29.65
N VAL A 716 -5.45 -25.61 29.12
CA VAL A 716 -5.88 -24.66 28.09
C VAL A 716 -6.96 -23.76 28.67
N ILE A 717 -6.88 -22.46 28.35
CA ILE A 717 -7.95 -21.49 28.56
C ILE A 717 -8.54 -21.15 27.20
N ASN A 718 -9.86 -21.29 27.05
CA ASN A 718 -10.59 -20.71 25.93
C ASN A 718 -11.64 -19.74 26.45
N ASP A 719 -11.89 -18.67 25.70
CA ASP A 719 -12.82 -17.62 26.09
C ASP A 719 -14.30 -18.03 25.96
N ARG A 720 -15.21 -17.06 26.13
CA ARG A 720 -16.66 -17.28 26.00
C ARG A 720 -17.12 -17.66 24.57
N TYR A 721 -16.30 -17.43 23.55
CA TYR A 721 -16.54 -17.79 22.15
C TYR A 721 -15.91 -19.14 21.80
N GLY A 722 -15.03 -19.66 22.66
CA GLY A 722 -14.24 -20.86 22.40
C GLY A 722 -12.95 -20.58 21.62
N GLN A 723 -12.51 -19.32 21.54
CA GLN A 723 -11.17 -18.98 21.05
C GLN A 723 -10.12 -19.37 22.10
N PHE A 724 -8.99 -19.92 21.64
CA PHE A 724 -7.81 -20.14 22.46
C PHE A 724 -7.27 -18.81 23.02
N VAL A 725 -6.95 -18.76 24.31
CA VAL A 725 -6.38 -17.59 24.99
C VAL A 725 -4.92 -17.83 25.36
N ASP A 726 -4.67 -18.84 26.19
CA ASP A 726 -3.34 -19.29 26.59
C ASP A 726 -3.37 -20.77 26.95
N SER A 727 -2.21 -21.41 26.92
CA SER A 727 -2.03 -22.77 27.43
C SER A 727 -0.65 -22.98 28.03
N PHE A 728 -0.58 -23.90 28.98
CA PHE A 728 0.67 -24.40 29.54
C PHE A 728 0.63 -25.92 29.59
N SER A 729 1.58 -26.55 28.90
CA SER A 729 1.74 -28.01 28.87
C SER A 729 3.00 -28.43 29.63
N TRP A 730 2.91 -29.48 30.44
CA TRP A 730 4.08 -30.14 31.01
C TRP A 730 3.99 -31.66 30.87
N THR A 731 5.13 -32.32 31.02
CA THR A 731 5.33 -33.76 30.81
C THR A 731 6.29 -34.28 31.89
N ASN A 732 7.10 -35.30 31.59
CA ASN A 732 8.28 -35.71 32.36
C ASN A 732 9.61 -35.53 31.58
N SER A 733 9.57 -34.92 30.39
CA SER A 733 10.70 -34.75 29.46
C SER A 733 10.81 -33.34 28.88
N ASP A 734 10.09 -32.40 29.51
CA ASP A 734 10.20 -30.96 29.31
C ASP A 734 11.18 -30.36 30.34
N LEU A 735 11.59 -29.14 30.03
CA LEU A 735 12.64 -28.41 30.74
C LEU A 735 12.10 -27.56 31.92
N PHE A 736 10.81 -27.66 32.27
CA PHE A 736 10.20 -26.81 33.29
C PHE A 736 10.66 -27.17 34.71
N PRO A 737 10.71 -26.19 35.63
CA PRO A 737 11.01 -26.44 37.05
C PRO A 737 9.99 -27.41 37.67
N ARG A 738 10.44 -28.26 38.61
CA ARG A 738 9.62 -29.34 39.20
C ARG A 738 9.54 -29.30 40.74
N PRO A 739 9.17 -28.17 41.37
CA PRO A 739 9.08 -28.07 42.82
C PRO A 739 8.07 -29.04 43.46
N ASN A 740 8.26 -29.28 44.76
CA ASN A 740 7.38 -30.09 45.61
C ASN A 740 7.11 -29.28 46.89
N GLY A 741 5.86 -28.85 47.08
CA GLY A 741 5.50 -27.79 48.01
C GLY A 741 5.88 -26.40 47.49
N GLY A 742 5.85 -26.23 46.16
CA GLY A 742 6.10 -24.97 45.47
C GLY A 742 5.44 -24.99 44.09
N SER A 743 5.12 -23.81 43.58
CA SER A 743 4.50 -23.59 42.28
C SER A 743 5.53 -23.35 41.16
N ILE A 744 5.05 -23.47 39.93
CA ILE A 744 5.75 -23.11 38.69
C ILE A 744 5.16 -21.77 38.23
N ALA A 745 6.00 -20.74 38.04
CA ALA A 745 5.56 -19.36 37.79
C ALA A 745 6.28 -18.74 36.59
N ARG A 746 5.53 -17.97 35.78
CA ARG A 746 6.12 -17.15 34.70
C ARG A 746 6.99 -16.05 35.29
N THR A 747 8.13 -15.79 34.66
CA THR A 747 8.99 -14.63 34.95
C THR A 747 8.32 -13.33 34.48
N ASP A 748 8.75 -12.17 35.01
CA ASP A 748 8.33 -10.85 34.51
C ASP A 748 8.49 -10.71 32.98
N ALA A 749 9.55 -11.30 32.43
CA ALA A 749 9.81 -11.32 30.99
C ALA A 749 8.78 -12.17 30.22
N SER A 750 8.44 -13.36 30.72
CA SER A 750 7.40 -14.23 30.11
C SER A 750 6.00 -13.62 30.22
N LEU A 751 5.67 -13.01 31.36
CA LEU A 751 4.43 -12.25 31.56
C LEU A 751 4.34 -11.04 30.62
N SER A 752 5.46 -10.40 30.30
CA SER A 752 5.53 -9.27 29.35
C SER A 752 5.51 -9.69 27.89
N ALA A 753 5.92 -10.93 27.58
CA ALA A 753 6.05 -11.43 26.20
C ALA A 753 4.75 -11.99 25.62
N LEU A 754 3.78 -12.37 26.46
CA LEU A 754 2.46 -12.92 26.08
C LEU A 754 2.53 -14.17 25.17
N ALA A 755 3.66 -14.88 25.16
CA ALA A 755 3.85 -16.09 24.37
C ALA A 755 3.15 -17.30 25.03
N PRO A 756 2.71 -18.31 24.23
CA PRO A 756 2.24 -19.59 24.76
C PRO A 756 3.26 -20.23 25.70
N GLY A 757 2.80 -20.96 26.71
CA GLY A 757 3.61 -21.34 27.88
C GLY A 757 4.78 -22.30 27.65
N ASP A 758 5.04 -22.78 26.43
CA ASP A 758 5.91 -23.92 26.13
C ASP A 758 7.44 -23.64 26.21
N ASP A 759 7.89 -22.38 26.34
CA ASP A 759 9.31 -22.05 26.58
C ASP A 759 9.66 -22.04 28.06
N ALA A 760 10.38 -23.07 28.51
CA ALA A 760 10.83 -23.22 29.89
C ALA A 760 11.79 -22.14 30.40
N SER A 761 12.50 -21.41 29.54
CA SER A 761 13.31 -20.26 29.96
C SER A 761 12.46 -19.10 30.49
N GLY A 762 11.17 -19.09 30.13
CA GLY A 762 10.17 -18.15 30.65
C GLY A 762 9.67 -18.45 32.06
N TRP A 763 9.99 -19.61 32.68
CA TRP A 763 9.41 -20.07 33.94
C TRP A 763 10.45 -20.42 35.00
N CYS A 764 10.12 -20.23 36.27
CA CYS A 764 10.96 -20.62 37.41
C CYS A 764 10.11 -21.16 38.59
N ALA A 765 10.77 -21.59 39.67
CA ALA A 765 10.12 -22.04 40.90
C ALA A 765 10.04 -20.90 41.92
N THR A 766 8.88 -20.71 42.54
CA THR A 766 8.63 -19.65 43.53
C THR A 766 9.36 -19.86 44.86
N SER A 767 9.64 -18.75 45.55
CA SER A 767 10.42 -18.76 46.80
C SER A 767 9.59 -18.40 48.03
N THR A 768 8.62 -17.50 47.87
CA THR A 768 7.77 -16.94 48.92
C THR A 768 6.83 -17.99 49.49
N GLN A 769 6.79 -18.10 50.82
CA GLN A 769 5.95 -19.06 51.53
C GLN A 769 4.56 -18.46 51.83
N TYR A 770 3.49 -19.19 51.45
CA TYR A 770 2.11 -18.83 51.75
C TYR A 770 1.43 -19.84 52.70
N GLY A 771 0.29 -19.42 53.27
CA GLY A 771 -0.65 -20.31 53.95
C GLY A 771 -0.05 -21.19 55.06
N ASP A 772 -0.28 -22.51 54.95
CA ASP A 772 0.21 -23.52 55.89
C ASP A 772 1.67 -23.95 55.64
N GLY A 773 2.32 -23.51 54.55
CA GLY A 773 3.77 -23.62 54.37
C GLY A 773 4.32 -23.96 52.99
N ASP A 774 3.47 -24.12 51.97
CA ASP A 774 3.92 -24.27 50.57
C ASP A 774 4.42 -22.92 49.99
N ARG A 775 5.09 -22.95 48.83
CA ARG A 775 5.62 -21.77 48.15
C ARG A 775 4.79 -21.36 46.93
N GLY A 776 4.65 -20.06 46.72
CA GLY A 776 3.86 -19.46 45.66
C GLY A 776 3.34 -18.06 46.01
N THR A 777 2.74 -17.42 45.02
CA THR A 777 2.29 -16.01 45.05
C THR A 777 0.78 -15.79 44.80
N PRO A 778 -0.14 -16.72 45.16
CA PRO A 778 -1.54 -16.66 44.73
C PRO A 778 -2.24 -15.34 45.10
N GLY A 779 -2.75 -14.65 44.08
CA GLY A 779 -3.40 -13.34 44.17
C GLY A 779 -2.43 -12.16 44.13
N ALA A 780 -1.19 -12.35 43.66
CA ALA A 780 -0.15 -11.33 43.64
C ALA A 780 0.90 -11.57 42.54
N ALA A 781 1.68 -10.54 42.21
CA ALA A 781 2.76 -10.65 41.24
C ALA A 781 3.83 -11.67 41.68
N ASN A 782 4.23 -12.52 40.73
CA ASN A 782 5.19 -13.60 40.91
C ASN A 782 6.51 -13.14 41.56
N ASP A 783 6.97 -13.83 42.60
CA ASP A 783 8.26 -13.55 43.25
C ASP A 783 9.47 -14.15 42.49
N CYS A 784 9.21 -14.61 41.27
CA CYS A 784 10.03 -15.55 40.53
C CYS A 784 11.11 -14.84 39.71
N VAL A 785 12.14 -14.37 40.41
CA VAL A 785 13.38 -13.89 39.81
C VAL A 785 14.23 -15.09 39.41
N VAL A 786 14.51 -15.24 38.11
CA VAL A 786 15.61 -16.12 37.66
C VAL A 786 16.88 -15.60 38.32
N ALA A 787 17.47 -16.40 39.22
CA ALA A 787 18.71 -16.02 39.86
C ALA A 787 19.74 -15.73 38.75
N PRO A 788 20.38 -14.54 38.72
CA PRO A 788 21.38 -14.27 37.70
C PRO A 788 22.47 -15.33 37.84
N ASN A 789 22.77 -16.07 36.76
CA ASN A 789 23.77 -17.13 36.75
C ASN A 789 24.97 -16.69 37.59
N HIS A 790 25.41 -17.52 38.54
CA HIS A 790 26.74 -17.33 39.10
C HIS A 790 27.71 -17.33 37.92
N ALA A 791 28.80 -16.57 38.00
CA ALA A 791 29.59 -16.25 36.81
C ALA A 791 30.27 -17.44 36.11
N ILE A 792 30.06 -18.68 36.58
CA ILE A 792 30.41 -19.92 35.90
C ILE A 792 29.35 -20.27 34.86
N VAL A 793 29.74 -20.28 33.58
CA VAL A 793 28.90 -20.64 32.43
C VAL A 793 29.51 -21.84 31.69
N ILE A 794 28.69 -22.79 31.28
CA ILE A 794 29.03 -23.91 30.40
C ILE A 794 29.30 -23.32 29.01
N ASN A 795 30.57 -23.29 28.61
CA ASN A 795 31.09 -22.45 27.53
C ASN A 795 31.44 -23.22 26.24
N GLU A 796 31.94 -24.45 26.35
CA GLU A 796 32.31 -25.27 25.19
C GLU A 796 32.09 -26.77 25.48
N ILE A 797 31.58 -27.53 24.50
CA ILE A 797 31.21 -28.95 24.67
C ILE A 797 31.69 -29.78 23.47
N HIS A 798 32.54 -30.78 23.71
CA HIS A 798 33.01 -31.73 22.69
C HIS A 798 32.27 -33.08 22.81
N ARG A 799 31.23 -33.29 21.99
CA ARG A 799 30.32 -34.46 22.07
C ARG A 799 30.42 -35.49 20.94
N ASP A 800 31.15 -35.17 19.88
CA ASP A 800 31.34 -36.01 18.68
C ASP A 800 32.83 -35.91 18.26
N PRO A 801 33.78 -36.39 19.10
CA PRO A 801 35.21 -36.33 18.80
C PRO A 801 35.62 -37.38 17.76
N LYS A 802 36.60 -37.04 16.92
CA LYS A 802 36.93 -37.79 15.69
C LYS A 802 38.43 -38.02 15.50
N ALA A 803 39.29 -37.24 16.16
CA ALA A 803 40.70 -37.54 16.36
C ALA A 803 40.88 -38.74 17.34
N THR A 804 39.90 -38.98 18.20
CA THR A 804 39.81 -40.12 19.13
C THR A 804 38.47 -40.83 19.00
N PRO A 805 38.29 -42.04 19.58
CA PRO A 805 37.02 -42.75 19.46
C PRO A 805 36.00 -42.17 20.45
N ASP A 806 35.11 -41.31 19.96
CA ASP A 806 33.77 -41.01 20.52
C ASP A 806 33.70 -41.11 22.06
N ALA A 807 33.24 -42.26 22.59
CA ALA A 807 33.16 -42.66 24.00
C ALA A 807 34.49 -42.70 24.82
N GLN A 808 35.50 -41.96 24.40
CA GLN A 808 36.75 -41.69 25.11
C GLN A 808 37.18 -40.22 25.09
N GLY A 809 36.72 -39.42 24.11
CA GLY A 809 37.30 -38.11 23.80
C GLY A 809 36.50 -36.89 24.27
N GLU A 810 35.37 -37.11 24.94
CA GLU A 810 34.45 -36.03 25.32
C GLU A 810 35.00 -35.15 26.46
N TRP A 811 34.60 -33.87 26.43
CA TRP A 811 34.88 -32.89 27.48
C TRP A 811 33.87 -31.74 27.45
N ILE A 812 33.73 -31.07 28.60
CA ILE A 812 32.94 -29.85 28.82
C ILE A 812 33.89 -28.80 29.40
N GLU A 813 33.76 -27.55 28.96
CA GLU A 813 34.45 -26.41 29.54
C GLU A 813 33.49 -25.50 30.30
N LEU A 814 33.93 -25.03 31.46
CA LEU A 814 33.28 -23.98 32.25
C LEU A 814 34.11 -22.69 32.15
N HIS A 815 33.48 -21.55 31.88
CA HIS A 815 34.10 -20.22 31.89
C HIS A 815 33.61 -19.40 33.08
N ASN A 816 34.51 -18.74 33.80
CA ASN A 816 34.17 -17.72 34.80
C ASN A 816 34.16 -16.33 34.14
N SER A 817 32.99 -15.80 33.81
CA SER A 817 32.81 -14.45 33.25
C SER A 817 33.01 -13.31 34.26
N GLY A 818 33.20 -13.64 35.55
CA GLY A 818 33.25 -12.70 36.66
C GLY A 818 34.63 -12.11 36.97
N ASP A 819 34.67 -11.11 37.84
CA ASP A 819 35.89 -10.40 38.27
C ASP A 819 36.54 -10.99 39.55
N VAL A 820 36.04 -12.13 40.04
CA VAL A 820 36.53 -12.85 41.22
C VAL A 820 36.74 -14.33 40.95
N ASP A 821 37.75 -14.92 41.59
CA ASP A 821 38.00 -16.36 41.57
C ASP A 821 36.87 -17.10 42.31
N ILE A 822 36.32 -18.16 41.71
CA ILE A 822 35.21 -18.96 42.26
C ILE A 822 35.72 -20.38 42.58
N ASP A 823 35.49 -20.85 43.81
CA ASP A 823 35.76 -22.22 44.24
C ASP A 823 34.49 -23.07 44.06
N ILE A 824 34.54 -24.08 43.19
CA ILE A 824 33.43 -24.98 42.86
C ILE A 824 33.55 -26.35 43.53
N SER A 825 34.48 -26.53 44.48
CA SER A 825 34.58 -27.78 45.26
C SER A 825 33.27 -28.12 45.98
N GLY A 826 32.70 -29.29 45.69
CA GLY A 826 31.40 -29.74 46.22
C GLY A 826 30.21 -29.47 45.30
N TRP A 827 30.36 -28.68 44.23
CA TRP A 827 29.34 -28.52 43.19
C TRP A 827 29.13 -29.84 42.42
N THR A 828 27.97 -29.99 41.79
CA THR A 828 27.58 -31.20 41.06
C THR A 828 27.33 -30.90 39.58
N LEU A 829 27.95 -31.68 38.69
CA LEU A 829 27.63 -31.76 37.27
C LEU A 829 26.71 -32.97 37.05
N ARG A 830 25.58 -32.80 36.35
CA ARG A 830 24.51 -33.81 36.25
C ARG A 830 23.91 -33.92 34.84
N ASP A 831 23.56 -35.15 34.44
CA ASP A 831 22.67 -35.49 33.31
C ASP A 831 21.24 -35.74 33.83
N ASP A 832 20.24 -35.72 32.94
CA ASP A 832 18.80 -35.75 33.25
C ASP A 832 18.36 -37.04 33.98
N ASP A 833 19.15 -38.13 33.91
CA ASP A 833 18.89 -39.40 34.61
C ASP A 833 19.44 -39.48 36.07
N VAL A 834 20.23 -40.49 36.42
CA VAL A 834 20.82 -40.72 37.75
C VAL A 834 22.33 -40.46 37.79
N ASP A 835 22.98 -40.28 36.64
CA ASP A 835 24.43 -40.13 36.57
C ASP A 835 24.87 -38.69 36.94
N THR A 836 25.84 -38.61 37.87
CA THR A 836 26.29 -37.36 38.50
C THR A 836 27.77 -37.39 38.85
N PHE A 837 28.47 -36.28 38.62
CA PHE A 837 29.84 -36.05 39.08
C PHE A 837 29.87 -34.90 40.10
N VAL A 838 30.64 -35.04 41.18
CA VAL A 838 30.81 -34.01 42.21
C VAL A 838 32.27 -33.57 42.24
N PHE A 839 32.52 -32.26 42.14
CA PHE A 839 33.87 -31.70 42.20
C PHE A 839 34.51 -31.96 43.57
N ASP A 840 35.77 -32.41 43.59
CA ASP A 840 36.44 -32.89 44.80
C ASP A 840 36.48 -31.82 45.91
N THR A 841 36.27 -32.25 47.16
CA THR A 841 36.29 -31.41 48.36
C THR A 841 37.58 -31.55 49.18
N ASP A 842 38.40 -32.58 48.91
CA ASP A 842 39.74 -32.72 49.51
C ASP A 842 40.79 -31.84 48.80
N ASN A 843 40.51 -31.32 47.60
CA ASN A 843 41.36 -30.42 46.81
C ASN A 843 40.51 -29.27 46.20
N PRO A 844 40.76 -27.99 46.54
CA PRO A 844 39.99 -26.85 46.02
C PRO A 844 40.01 -26.75 44.49
N VAL A 845 38.83 -26.70 43.86
CA VAL A 845 38.64 -26.56 42.42
C VAL A 845 38.27 -25.12 42.12
N VAL A 846 39.27 -24.28 41.86
CA VAL A 846 39.08 -22.83 41.69
C VAL A 846 39.16 -22.44 40.21
N VAL A 847 38.08 -21.85 39.67
CA VAL A 847 38.04 -21.23 38.35
C VAL A 847 38.40 -19.74 38.51
N PRO A 848 39.57 -19.26 38.01
CA PRO A 848 39.99 -17.88 38.20
C PRO A 848 39.07 -16.86 37.52
N ALA A 849 39.09 -15.61 37.98
CA ALA A 849 38.37 -14.51 37.33
C ALA A 849 38.72 -14.39 35.82
N GLY A 850 37.72 -14.44 34.94
CA GLY A 850 37.89 -14.46 33.48
C GLY A 850 38.45 -15.77 32.90
N GLY A 851 38.67 -16.80 33.74
CA GLY A 851 39.37 -18.04 33.39
C GLY A 851 38.46 -19.21 33.03
N TYR A 852 39.07 -20.27 32.49
CA TYR A 852 38.40 -21.47 31.99
C TYR A 852 38.79 -22.70 32.82
N LEU A 853 37.95 -23.74 32.83
CA LEU A 853 38.23 -25.06 33.41
C LEU A 853 37.70 -26.15 32.48
N VAL A 854 38.57 -27.06 32.03
CA VAL A 854 38.21 -28.17 31.14
C VAL A 854 37.99 -29.45 31.95
N ALA A 855 36.73 -29.89 32.02
CA ALA A 855 36.31 -31.14 32.63
C ALA A 855 36.24 -32.25 31.55
N GLY A 856 37.09 -33.27 31.65
CA GLY A 856 37.24 -34.31 30.63
C GLY A 856 36.79 -35.71 31.06
N ARG A 857 36.31 -36.52 30.11
CA ARG A 857 35.97 -37.93 30.35
C ARG A 857 37.18 -38.75 30.78
N ASN A 858 38.33 -38.48 30.14
CA ASN A 858 39.58 -39.20 30.36
C ASN A 858 40.77 -38.23 30.52
N THR A 859 41.92 -38.80 30.87
CA THR A 859 43.22 -38.10 30.85
C THR A 859 43.57 -37.60 29.45
N GLU A 860 44.36 -36.51 29.36
CA GLU A 860 44.99 -35.94 28.15
C GLU A 860 45.36 -36.98 27.05
N GLU A 861 46.08 -38.05 27.40
CA GLU A 861 46.51 -39.11 26.44
C GLU A 861 45.36 -39.82 25.70
N LEU A 862 44.14 -39.76 26.24
CA LEU A 862 42.91 -40.36 25.70
C LEU A 862 41.92 -39.30 25.19
N ASN A 863 41.89 -38.11 25.81
CA ASN A 863 41.18 -36.92 25.32
C ASN A 863 41.98 -36.20 24.22
N GLY A 864 42.49 -36.95 23.23
CA GLY A 864 43.09 -36.40 22.01
C GLY A 864 44.37 -35.57 22.18
N GLY A 865 45.02 -35.58 23.35
CA GLY A 865 46.15 -34.72 23.66
C GLY A 865 45.79 -33.31 24.14
N ILE A 866 44.55 -33.11 24.61
CA ILE A 866 44.06 -31.85 25.19
C ILE A 866 44.36 -31.81 26.69
N GLU A 867 44.76 -30.64 27.21
CA GLU A 867 44.97 -30.42 28.64
C GLU A 867 43.62 -30.46 29.39
N ILE A 868 43.54 -31.27 30.46
CA ILE A 868 42.31 -31.53 31.22
C ILE A 868 42.59 -31.20 32.70
N ASP A 869 41.83 -30.26 33.25
CA ASP A 869 41.95 -29.83 34.65
C ASP A 869 41.33 -30.84 35.63
N VAL A 870 40.15 -31.36 35.27
CA VAL A 870 39.35 -32.26 36.11
C VAL A 870 38.87 -33.45 35.28
N GLN A 871 39.04 -34.68 35.78
CA GLN A 871 38.51 -35.87 35.11
C GLN A 871 37.19 -36.32 35.77
N TYR A 872 36.07 -36.26 35.05
CA TYR A 872 34.76 -36.70 35.55
C TYR A 872 34.54 -38.23 35.41
N GLY A 873 35.17 -38.88 34.44
CA GLY A 873 35.16 -40.34 34.28
C GLY A 873 34.13 -40.89 33.29
N VAL A 874 33.98 -42.21 33.24
CA VAL A 874 33.25 -42.90 32.15
C VAL A 874 31.74 -43.00 32.33
N GLU A 875 31.22 -42.65 33.51
CA GLU A 875 29.83 -42.83 33.96
C GLU A 875 29.07 -41.47 33.96
N PHE A 876 29.19 -40.68 32.88
CA PHE A 876 28.63 -39.31 32.87
C PHE A 876 28.14 -38.73 31.52
N ILE A 877 28.72 -39.06 30.36
CA ILE A 877 28.26 -38.56 29.04
C ILE A 877 28.17 -39.71 28.04
N HIS A 878 27.15 -39.71 27.16
CA HIS A 878 27.05 -40.68 26.06
C HIS A 878 26.19 -40.29 24.83
N PHE A 879 25.67 -39.06 24.66
CA PHE A 879 24.68 -38.79 23.59
C PHE A 879 25.07 -37.71 22.56
N ASN A 880 25.50 -38.20 21.39
CA ASN A 880 25.83 -37.40 20.19
C ASN A 880 24.65 -36.57 19.61
N THR A 881 23.39 -36.92 19.91
CA THR A 881 22.23 -36.44 19.11
C THR A 881 21.18 -35.62 19.86
N ALA A 882 21.01 -35.86 21.16
CA ALA A 882 20.22 -35.07 22.09
C ALA A 882 20.67 -35.45 23.50
N ASP A 883 20.91 -34.48 24.38
CA ASP A 883 21.57 -34.66 25.69
C ASP A 883 21.36 -33.43 26.58
N GLU A 884 21.72 -33.53 27.87
CA GLU A 884 21.65 -32.43 28.84
C GLU A 884 22.89 -32.36 29.76
N VAL A 885 23.30 -31.13 30.09
CA VAL A 885 24.29 -30.85 31.13
C VAL A 885 23.73 -29.79 32.08
N VAL A 886 23.61 -30.15 33.36
CA VAL A 886 23.24 -29.24 34.46
C VAL A 886 24.43 -29.04 35.39
N LEU A 887 24.72 -27.79 35.75
CA LEU A 887 25.62 -27.43 36.84
C LEU A 887 24.81 -26.99 38.06
N LEU A 888 25.13 -27.57 39.22
CA LEU A 888 24.45 -27.37 40.50
C LEU A 888 25.46 -26.97 41.59
N ASP A 889 25.09 -26.08 42.51
CA ASP A 889 25.94 -25.74 43.68
C ASP A 889 25.85 -26.77 44.82
N ASP A 890 26.49 -26.49 45.95
CA ASP A 890 26.52 -27.37 47.13
C ASP A 890 25.21 -27.40 47.95
N ASP A 891 24.29 -26.46 47.71
CA ASP A 891 22.89 -26.48 48.19
C ASP A 891 21.91 -27.09 47.15
N LEU A 892 22.43 -27.52 45.99
CA LEU A 892 21.70 -28.07 44.82
C LEU A 892 20.78 -27.07 44.09
N ALA A 893 21.11 -25.78 44.12
CA ALA A 893 20.51 -24.82 43.19
C ALA A 893 21.15 -24.95 41.79
N VAL A 894 20.36 -24.79 40.73
CA VAL A 894 20.87 -24.76 39.35
C VAL A 894 21.66 -23.48 39.14
N ILE A 895 22.91 -23.62 38.72
CA ILE A 895 23.81 -22.51 38.41
C ILE A 895 23.81 -22.20 36.92
N ASP A 896 23.82 -23.25 36.10
CA ASP A 896 23.78 -23.13 34.64
C ASP A 896 23.33 -24.45 34.00
N ARG A 897 22.81 -24.39 32.76
CA ARG A 897 22.20 -25.55 32.09
C ARG A 897 22.17 -25.46 30.57
N VAL A 898 22.64 -26.51 29.90
CA VAL A 898 22.65 -26.61 28.43
C VAL A 898 21.99 -27.93 28.01
N ALA A 899 20.94 -27.86 27.19
CA ALA A 899 20.25 -29.02 26.65
C ALA A 899 20.13 -28.92 25.12
N TRP A 900 20.67 -29.92 24.40
CA TRP A 900 20.67 -29.93 22.94
C TRP A 900 19.82 -31.05 22.37
N THR A 901 19.30 -30.85 21.16
CA THR A 901 18.58 -31.85 20.37
C THR A 901 19.07 -31.82 18.92
N ALA A 902 18.44 -32.62 18.06
CA ALA A 902 18.70 -32.57 16.61
C ALA A 902 18.01 -31.38 15.91
N THR A 903 17.18 -30.58 16.61
CA THR A 903 16.30 -29.57 16.02
C THR A 903 16.29 -28.21 16.73
N ASN A 904 16.81 -28.07 17.96
CA ASN A 904 16.82 -26.79 18.70
C ASN A 904 18.00 -25.87 18.36
N GLY A 905 18.52 -25.94 17.13
CA GLY A 905 19.54 -25.01 16.60
C GLY A 905 20.99 -25.24 17.06
N PHE A 906 21.26 -26.22 17.92
CA PHE A 906 22.62 -26.50 18.39
C PHE A 906 23.53 -27.08 17.28
N PRO A 907 24.79 -26.62 17.16
CA PRO A 907 25.69 -26.99 16.07
C PRO A 907 26.11 -28.47 16.15
N LYS A 908 26.07 -29.18 15.01
CA LYS A 908 26.26 -30.64 14.95
C LYS A 908 27.28 -31.03 13.86
N VAL A 909 28.56 -30.92 14.19
CA VAL A 909 29.70 -31.17 13.29
C VAL A 909 30.66 -32.16 13.95
N SER A 910 30.84 -33.34 13.34
CA SER A 910 31.73 -34.39 13.85
C SER A 910 33.21 -34.00 13.73
N GLY A 911 33.92 -34.05 14.85
CA GLY A 911 35.25 -33.48 15.06
C GLY A 911 35.26 -31.98 15.28
N ALA A 912 34.19 -31.41 15.82
CA ALA A 912 34.16 -30.03 16.32
C ALA A 912 33.33 -29.92 17.60
N THR A 913 33.77 -29.05 18.50
CA THR A 913 32.99 -28.61 19.66
C THR A 913 31.75 -27.80 19.27
N MET A 914 30.78 -27.77 20.17
CA MET A 914 29.84 -26.65 20.27
C MET A 914 30.50 -25.59 21.14
N SER A 915 30.69 -24.37 20.63
CA SER A 915 31.29 -23.25 21.36
C SER A 915 30.27 -22.12 21.51
N LEU A 916 30.05 -21.62 22.73
CA LEU A 916 29.18 -20.48 23.00
C LEU A 916 29.81 -19.19 22.45
N ARG A 917 29.07 -18.37 21.69
CA ARG A 917 29.63 -17.19 20.98
C ARG A 917 30.12 -16.09 21.94
N SER A 918 29.50 -15.96 23.11
CA SER A 918 29.94 -15.12 24.23
C SER A 918 29.28 -15.62 25.52
N ALA A 919 29.99 -15.58 26.65
CA ALA A 919 29.46 -15.96 27.95
C ALA A 919 28.32 -15.03 28.47
N ASP A 920 28.12 -13.86 27.83
CA ASP A 920 26.99 -12.96 28.10
C ASP A 920 25.67 -13.40 27.41
N LEU A 921 25.70 -14.44 26.57
CA LEU A 921 24.53 -14.92 25.81
C LEU A 921 23.84 -16.09 26.51
N ASN A 922 22.51 -16.15 26.42
CA ASN A 922 21.72 -17.28 26.91
C ASN A 922 22.15 -18.58 26.20
N ASN A 923 22.81 -19.47 26.93
CA ASN A 923 23.41 -20.70 26.43
C ASN A 923 22.40 -21.87 26.32
N ALA A 924 21.16 -21.73 26.79
CA ALA A 924 20.08 -22.65 26.46
C ALA A 924 19.60 -22.50 25.00
N VAL A 925 19.89 -21.36 24.35
CA VAL A 925 19.49 -21.08 22.96
C VAL A 925 20.57 -21.56 21.99
N GLY A 926 20.29 -22.61 21.22
CA GLY A 926 21.25 -23.20 20.27
C GLY A 926 21.81 -22.23 19.23
N ALA A 927 21.02 -21.21 18.84
CA ALA A 927 21.45 -20.15 17.95
C ALA A 927 22.55 -19.22 18.52
N ASN A 928 22.83 -19.27 19.83
CA ASN A 928 23.95 -18.57 20.46
C ASN A 928 25.27 -19.38 20.44
N TRP A 929 25.25 -20.61 19.93
CA TRP A 929 26.43 -21.48 19.78
C TRP A 929 26.94 -21.49 18.34
N CYS A 930 28.19 -21.91 18.15
CA CYS A 930 28.81 -22.18 16.85
C CYS A 930 29.49 -23.55 16.85
N ALA A 931 29.76 -24.11 15.67
CA ALA A 931 30.77 -25.16 15.56
C ALA A 931 32.14 -24.50 15.53
N ALA A 932 33.09 -24.95 16.35
CA ALA A 932 34.43 -24.35 16.38
C ALA A 932 35.13 -24.46 15.02
N VAL A 933 35.94 -23.44 14.72
CA VAL A 933 36.79 -23.36 13.51
C VAL A 933 38.29 -23.48 13.82
N THR A 934 38.68 -23.51 15.08
CA THR A 934 40.08 -23.55 15.55
C THR A 934 40.59 -24.99 15.63
N ASP A 935 41.66 -25.35 14.91
CA ASP A 935 42.31 -26.67 15.00
C ASP A 935 42.95 -26.88 16.38
N GLN A 936 42.49 -27.89 17.13
CA GLN A 936 43.04 -28.26 18.44
C GLN A 936 44.46 -28.87 18.35
N GLY A 937 44.98 -29.09 17.14
CA GLY A 937 46.29 -29.67 16.85
C GLY A 937 46.29 -31.20 16.74
N ASN A 938 45.14 -31.84 16.99
CA ASN A 938 44.92 -33.28 16.88
C ASN A 938 44.07 -33.67 15.65
N GLY A 939 43.41 -32.71 14.98
CA GLY A 939 42.52 -32.91 13.84
C GLY A 939 41.03 -32.72 14.11
N ASP A 940 40.65 -32.48 15.37
CA ASP A 940 39.34 -31.96 15.79
C ASP A 940 39.43 -30.43 16.03
N LEU A 941 38.27 -29.76 16.07
CA LEU A 941 38.15 -28.30 16.20
C LEU A 941 37.58 -27.89 17.57
N GLY A 942 38.12 -26.83 18.18
CA GLY A 942 37.74 -26.33 19.51
C GLY A 942 38.77 -25.38 20.11
N THR A 943 38.43 -24.78 21.26
CA THR A 943 39.24 -23.77 21.97
C THR A 943 39.51 -24.09 23.46
N PRO A 944 39.76 -25.37 23.86
CA PRO A 944 39.88 -25.75 25.28
C PRO A 944 40.95 -24.94 26.04
N GLY A 945 40.55 -24.39 27.18
CA GLY A 945 41.35 -23.52 28.03
C GLY A 945 41.49 -22.09 27.48
N SER A 946 40.59 -21.64 26.61
CA SER A 946 40.73 -20.37 25.85
C SER A 946 39.41 -19.80 25.36
N GLN A 947 39.43 -18.54 24.92
CA GLN A 947 38.23 -17.87 24.40
C GLN A 947 37.77 -18.49 23.08
N ASN A 948 36.48 -18.83 23.03
CA ASN A 948 35.77 -19.31 21.85
C ASN A 948 35.94 -18.38 20.64
N LEU A 949 36.12 -18.96 19.45
CA LEU A 949 36.22 -18.25 18.18
C LEU A 949 35.15 -18.77 17.21
N CYS A 950 34.13 -17.95 16.98
CA CYS A 950 32.93 -18.32 16.21
C CYS A 950 32.76 -17.58 14.87
N GLU A 951 33.68 -16.69 14.49
CA GLU A 951 33.57 -15.86 13.28
C GLU A 951 34.63 -16.19 12.23
N LEU A 952 34.19 -16.26 10.97
CA LEU A 952 34.99 -15.83 9.82
C LEU A 952 34.61 -14.36 9.53
N PRO A 953 35.53 -13.53 9.01
CA PRO A 953 35.31 -12.09 8.89
C PRO A 953 34.14 -11.74 7.96
N ASP A 954 33.35 -10.77 8.43
CA ASP A 954 32.11 -10.25 7.87
C ASP A 954 32.17 -9.96 6.34
N PRO A 955 31.29 -10.56 5.51
CA PRO A 955 31.14 -10.17 4.11
C PRO A 955 30.54 -8.76 4.02
N GLY A 956 30.98 -7.98 3.03
CA GLY A 956 30.58 -6.58 2.89
C GLY A 956 29.07 -6.37 2.67
N PRO A 957 28.54 -5.15 2.94
CA PRO A 957 27.11 -4.88 2.93
C PRO A 957 26.43 -5.14 1.58
N SER A 958 25.25 -5.78 1.63
CA SER A 958 24.42 -6.12 0.47
C SER A 958 24.02 -4.88 -0.36
N PRO A 959 24.32 -4.83 -1.67
CA PRO A 959 24.02 -3.70 -2.54
C PRO A 959 22.80 -3.98 -3.43
N VAL A 960 21.61 -3.57 -2.97
CA VAL A 960 20.31 -3.86 -3.62
C VAL A 960 19.82 -2.74 -4.58
N ASP A 961 20.69 -1.79 -4.95
CA ASP A 961 20.38 -0.76 -5.96
C ASP A 961 20.80 -1.27 -7.36
N LEU A 962 19.83 -1.66 -8.18
CA LEU A 962 20.04 -2.13 -9.56
C LEU A 962 20.27 -0.97 -10.53
N SER A 963 21.26 -0.12 -10.26
CA SER A 963 21.52 1.13 -11.01
C SER A 963 21.87 0.90 -12.49
N TYR A 964 22.19 -0.35 -12.89
CA TYR A 964 22.59 -0.74 -14.23
C TYR A 964 21.83 -1.99 -14.72
N SER A 965 21.23 -1.91 -15.90
CA SER A 965 20.62 -3.03 -16.61
C SER A 965 21.66 -4.05 -17.12
N MET A 966 22.81 -3.55 -17.56
CA MET A 966 23.92 -4.34 -18.09
C MET A 966 25.24 -3.71 -17.64
N PHE A 967 26.16 -4.54 -17.15
CA PHE A 967 27.39 -4.11 -16.51
C PHE A 967 28.54 -5.07 -16.87
N ALA A 968 29.29 -4.74 -17.91
CA ALA A 968 30.46 -5.54 -18.32
C ALA A 968 31.70 -5.11 -17.53
N ILE A 969 32.29 -6.02 -16.74
CA ILE A 969 33.30 -5.65 -15.74
C ILE A 969 34.76 -5.81 -16.18
N ALA A 970 35.04 -6.60 -17.22
CA ALA A 970 36.43 -6.95 -17.57
C ALA A 970 37.24 -5.78 -18.13
N ASP A 971 38.55 -5.81 -17.87
CA ASP A 971 39.54 -4.91 -18.47
C ASP A 971 40.08 -5.42 -19.83
N ASP A 972 41.12 -4.75 -20.34
CA ASP A 972 41.92 -5.10 -21.53
C ASP A 972 42.25 -6.61 -21.67
N SER A 973 42.34 -7.36 -20.57
CA SER A 973 42.70 -8.79 -20.59
C SER A 973 41.59 -9.68 -21.17
N CYS A 974 40.33 -9.26 -21.03
CA CYS A 974 39.16 -10.09 -21.27
C CYS A 974 38.05 -9.43 -22.11
N ARG A 975 38.19 -8.13 -22.42
CA ARG A 975 37.25 -7.31 -23.21
C ARG A 975 35.89 -7.17 -22.54
N GLY A 976 35.72 -6.10 -21.75
CA GLY A 976 34.48 -5.64 -21.13
C GLY A 976 33.40 -5.16 -22.12
N GLU A 977 33.21 -5.88 -23.23
CA GLU A 977 32.34 -5.53 -24.35
C GLU A 977 30.86 -5.82 -24.01
N VAL A 978 29.98 -4.88 -24.34
CA VAL A 978 28.54 -5.11 -24.43
C VAL A 978 28.13 -5.13 -25.91
N THR A 979 27.74 -6.31 -26.40
CA THR A 979 27.28 -6.54 -27.78
C THR A 979 25.77 -6.80 -27.83
N LEU A 980 25.02 -6.00 -28.59
CA LEU A 980 23.58 -6.16 -28.81
C LEU A 980 23.30 -6.33 -30.32
N ASN A 981 22.68 -7.45 -30.72
CA ASN A 981 22.48 -7.77 -32.14
C ASN A 981 21.02 -8.14 -32.44
N GLY A 982 20.31 -7.31 -33.20
CA GLY A 982 18.96 -7.60 -33.70
C GLY A 982 18.03 -6.39 -33.79
N SER A 983 16.77 -6.53 -33.38
CA SER A 983 15.73 -5.51 -33.63
C SER A 983 14.69 -5.41 -32.53
N GLU A 984 14.07 -4.24 -32.40
CA GLU A 984 13.05 -3.97 -31.36
C GLU A 984 13.69 -4.16 -29.97
N ILE A 985 14.72 -3.36 -29.69
CA ILE A 985 15.51 -3.38 -28.45
C ILE A 985 15.17 -2.12 -27.64
N VAL A 986 14.72 -2.27 -26.39
CA VAL A 986 14.47 -1.16 -25.47
C VAL A 986 15.14 -1.43 -24.12
N VAL A 987 15.95 -0.48 -23.64
CA VAL A 987 16.64 -0.59 -22.33
C VAL A 987 16.35 0.65 -21.49
N GLY A 988 15.74 0.44 -20.32
CA GLY A 988 15.26 1.50 -19.43
C GLY A 988 16.32 2.16 -18.55
N THR A 989 17.17 1.37 -17.87
CA THR A 989 18.19 1.91 -16.94
C THR A 989 19.59 1.95 -17.56
N ARG A 990 20.61 2.44 -16.82
CA ARG A 990 21.96 2.67 -17.36
C ARG A 990 22.63 1.37 -17.86
N ILE A 991 23.55 1.51 -18.79
CA ILE A 991 24.46 0.46 -19.26
C ILE A 991 25.89 0.90 -18.94
N ARG A 992 26.71 0.01 -18.37
CA ARG A 992 28.17 0.19 -18.31
C ARG A 992 28.86 -0.84 -19.22
N SER A 993 29.71 -0.34 -20.12
CA SER A 993 30.76 -1.12 -20.77
C SER A 993 32.07 -0.92 -20.00
N ASN A 994 33.05 -1.81 -20.16
CA ASN A 994 34.45 -1.53 -19.78
C ASN A 994 35.42 -1.64 -20.99
N ASP A 995 34.89 -1.90 -22.19
CA ASP A 995 35.57 -1.93 -23.51
C ASP A 995 34.58 -1.38 -24.59
N ASP A 996 34.76 -1.70 -25.87
CA ASP A 996 33.83 -1.45 -26.99
C ASP A 996 32.33 -1.69 -26.64
N PHE A 997 31.46 -0.78 -27.07
CA PHE A 997 29.99 -0.93 -27.05
C PHE A 997 29.49 -1.08 -28.50
N SER A 998 28.79 -2.17 -28.82
CA SER A 998 28.37 -2.45 -30.20
C SER A 998 26.89 -2.83 -30.29
N VAL A 999 26.13 -2.07 -31.10
CA VAL A 999 24.69 -2.26 -31.28
C VAL A 999 24.35 -2.37 -32.77
N ASN A 1000 23.97 -3.57 -33.23
CA ASN A 1000 23.85 -3.91 -34.64
C ASN A 1000 22.41 -4.32 -35.03
N GLY A 1001 21.70 -3.43 -35.73
CA GLY A 1001 20.41 -3.74 -36.34
C GLY A 1001 19.50 -2.53 -36.55
N GLY A 1002 18.24 -2.60 -36.12
CA GLY A 1002 17.23 -1.55 -36.40
C GLY A 1002 16.07 -1.51 -35.38
N LEU A 1003 15.54 -0.31 -35.11
CA LEU A 1003 14.60 0.01 -34.03
C LEU A 1003 15.16 -0.36 -32.65
N MET A 1004 15.93 0.57 -32.07
CA MET A 1004 16.63 0.39 -30.80
C MET A 1004 16.53 1.68 -29.97
N THR A 1005 16.10 1.61 -28.71
CA THR A 1005 15.87 2.78 -27.85
C THR A 1005 16.52 2.59 -26.48
N PHE A 1006 17.39 3.51 -26.10
CA PHE A 1006 18.12 3.50 -24.84
C PHE A 1006 17.73 4.73 -24.02
N LEU A 1007 17.00 4.48 -22.93
CA LEU A 1007 16.44 5.51 -22.06
C LEU A 1007 17.46 5.93 -21.00
N GLY A 1008 18.15 4.94 -20.41
CA GLY A 1008 19.33 5.16 -19.58
C GLY A 1008 20.58 5.49 -20.41
N ALA A 1009 21.54 6.16 -19.77
CA ALA A 1009 22.84 6.47 -20.37
C ALA A 1009 23.70 5.20 -20.58
N VAL A 1010 24.52 5.21 -21.64
CA VAL A 1010 25.63 4.27 -21.81
C VAL A 1010 26.90 4.93 -21.29
N SER A 1011 27.53 4.37 -20.25
CA SER A 1011 28.80 4.89 -19.72
C SER A 1011 30.00 4.00 -20.03
N TYR A 1012 31.16 4.67 -20.17
CA TYR A 1012 32.50 4.09 -20.30
C TYR A 1012 32.62 3.09 -21.49
N ALA A 1013 32.59 3.58 -22.72
CA ALA A 1013 32.88 2.77 -23.91
C ALA A 1013 34.18 3.23 -24.61
N ASP A 1014 35.11 2.31 -24.87
CA ASP A 1014 36.40 2.61 -25.51
C ASP A 1014 36.21 3.00 -26.99
N SER A 1015 35.26 2.34 -27.67
CA SER A 1015 34.55 2.89 -28.83
C SER A 1015 33.07 2.51 -28.82
N ALA A 1016 32.20 3.40 -29.31
CA ALA A 1016 30.76 3.14 -29.45
C ALA A 1016 30.38 2.97 -30.93
N GLN A 1017 30.02 1.75 -31.31
CA GLN A 1017 29.58 1.39 -32.66
C GLN A 1017 28.05 1.21 -32.67
N ILE A 1018 27.36 2.31 -32.95
CA ILE A 1018 25.90 2.42 -32.89
C ILE A 1018 25.31 2.31 -34.31
N GLY A 1019 24.37 1.39 -34.52
CA GLY A 1019 23.66 1.21 -35.80
C GLY A 1019 22.77 2.39 -36.18
N TRP A 1020 22.49 2.53 -37.49
CA TRP A 1020 21.79 3.65 -38.14
C TRP A 1020 20.34 3.95 -37.69
N GLY A 1021 19.82 3.26 -36.67
CA GLY A 1021 18.45 3.38 -36.18
C GLY A 1021 18.32 3.17 -34.67
N ALA A 1022 19.32 3.61 -33.91
CA ALA A 1022 19.27 3.66 -32.46
C ALA A 1022 18.97 5.09 -31.96
N GLN A 1023 18.13 5.22 -30.93
CA GLN A 1023 17.87 6.45 -30.20
C GLN A 1023 18.51 6.35 -28.81
N MET A 1024 19.42 7.29 -28.49
CA MET A 1024 20.13 7.37 -27.21
C MET A 1024 19.57 8.53 -26.38
N LEU A 1025 18.44 8.34 -25.71
CA LEU A 1025 17.76 9.40 -24.94
C LEU A 1025 18.55 9.75 -23.67
N GLY A 1026 19.13 8.75 -23.00
CA GLY A 1026 20.07 8.97 -21.89
C GLY A 1026 21.49 9.40 -22.31
N GLY A 1027 21.78 9.45 -23.62
CA GLY A 1027 23.10 9.84 -24.13
C GLY A 1027 24.23 8.82 -23.91
N VAL A 1028 25.47 9.30 -24.04
CA VAL A 1028 26.71 8.52 -23.83
C VAL A 1028 27.64 9.32 -22.93
N GLU A 1029 28.07 8.71 -21.82
CA GLU A 1029 28.88 9.35 -20.78
C GLU A 1029 30.32 8.81 -20.76
N GLN A 1030 31.31 9.72 -20.84
CA GLN A 1030 32.72 9.37 -20.69
C GLN A 1030 33.14 9.55 -19.22
N GLU A 1031 32.97 8.48 -18.45
CA GLU A 1031 33.46 8.37 -17.07
C GLU A 1031 34.96 8.04 -17.01
N ALA A 1032 35.57 8.13 -15.82
CA ALA A 1032 37.01 7.89 -15.62
C ALA A 1032 37.27 6.78 -14.60
N GLY A 1033 37.90 5.69 -15.06
CA GLY A 1033 38.24 4.51 -14.27
C GLY A 1033 37.28 3.33 -14.44
N VAL A 1034 37.83 2.13 -14.26
CA VAL A 1034 37.07 0.88 -14.11
C VAL A 1034 36.28 0.95 -12.81
N GLN A 1035 34.95 0.82 -12.89
CA GLN A 1035 34.12 0.63 -11.70
C GLN A 1035 34.26 -0.81 -11.21
N ALA A 1036 34.35 -1.01 -9.90
CA ALA A 1036 34.38 -2.34 -9.30
C ALA A 1036 33.06 -3.11 -9.56
N ASP A 1037 33.11 -4.43 -9.40
CA ASP A 1037 31.93 -5.29 -9.33
C ASP A 1037 30.90 -4.72 -8.34
N PRO A 1038 29.62 -4.54 -8.75
CA PRO A 1038 28.61 -3.92 -7.91
C PRO A 1038 28.07 -4.84 -6.83
N PHE A 1039 28.27 -6.18 -6.90
CA PHE A 1039 27.63 -7.12 -5.99
C PHE A 1039 28.57 -7.76 -4.96
N GLY A 1040 29.84 -8.00 -5.27
CA GLY A 1040 30.85 -8.52 -4.33
C GLY A 1040 30.73 -10.00 -3.98
N TRP A 1041 29.70 -10.71 -4.47
CA TRP A 1041 29.39 -12.11 -4.12
C TRP A 1041 30.55 -13.08 -4.42
N SER A 1042 30.95 -13.86 -3.40
CA SER A 1042 31.95 -14.92 -3.54
C SER A 1042 31.30 -16.30 -3.67
N LEU A 1043 31.89 -17.18 -4.49
CA LEU A 1043 31.47 -18.59 -4.55
C LEU A 1043 31.58 -19.31 -3.20
N ALA A 1044 32.45 -18.81 -2.31
CA ALA A 1044 32.62 -19.36 -0.96
C ALA A 1044 31.37 -19.17 -0.08
N ASP A 1045 30.61 -18.09 -0.29
CA ASP A 1045 29.47 -17.72 0.56
C ASP A 1045 28.28 -18.68 0.32
N PHE A 1046 28.16 -19.20 -0.90
CA PHE A 1046 27.10 -20.14 -1.32
C PHE A 1046 27.54 -21.61 -1.27
N ALA A 1047 28.83 -21.88 -1.04
CA ALA A 1047 29.35 -23.24 -0.88
C ALA A 1047 28.83 -23.89 0.43
N PRO A 1048 28.85 -25.22 0.59
CA PRO A 1048 28.34 -25.88 1.79
C PRO A 1048 29.05 -25.38 3.06
N GLY A 1049 28.31 -24.71 3.94
CA GLY A 1049 28.83 -24.07 5.15
C GLY A 1049 29.27 -22.60 5.00
N GLY A 1050 29.11 -22.01 3.81
CA GLY A 1050 29.25 -20.56 3.60
C GLY A 1050 28.04 -19.77 4.11
N ALA A 1051 28.19 -18.45 4.29
CA ALA A 1051 27.18 -17.60 4.92
C ALA A 1051 25.79 -17.65 4.26
N MET A 1052 25.71 -17.62 2.93
CA MET A 1052 24.45 -17.71 2.19
C MET A 1052 23.86 -19.12 2.19
N ALA A 1053 24.71 -20.16 2.22
CA ALA A 1053 24.27 -21.55 2.37
C ALA A 1053 23.69 -21.82 3.77
N LEU A 1054 24.24 -21.19 4.81
CA LEU A 1054 23.71 -21.24 6.17
C LEU A 1054 22.41 -20.43 6.31
N ALA A 1055 22.35 -19.24 5.71
CA ALA A 1055 21.15 -18.39 5.72
C ALA A 1055 19.95 -19.01 4.99
N ALA A 1056 20.19 -19.86 3.98
CA ALA A 1056 19.14 -20.60 3.28
C ALA A 1056 18.59 -21.82 4.04
N GLY A 1057 19.22 -22.24 5.15
CA GLY A 1057 18.69 -23.28 6.03
C GLY A 1057 18.32 -24.60 5.33
N ASP A 1058 17.10 -25.08 5.57
CA ASP A 1058 16.57 -26.31 4.97
C ASP A 1058 16.27 -26.18 3.44
N ASP A 1059 16.16 -24.95 2.91
CA ASP A 1059 16.01 -24.67 1.48
C ASP A 1059 17.35 -24.70 0.71
N TYR A 1060 18.45 -25.05 1.37
CA TYR A 1060 19.77 -25.25 0.74
C TYR A 1060 19.94 -26.65 0.15
N THR A 1061 20.20 -26.75 -1.17
CA THR A 1061 20.51 -28.02 -1.83
C THR A 1061 21.85 -27.97 -2.56
N SER A 1062 22.84 -28.74 -2.07
CA SER A 1062 24.13 -28.91 -2.75
C SER A 1062 24.17 -30.08 -3.74
N HIS A 1063 24.76 -29.85 -4.91
CA HIS A 1063 24.95 -30.83 -5.99
C HIS A 1063 26.45 -30.95 -6.31
N SER A 1064 26.90 -32.14 -6.76
CA SER A 1064 28.30 -32.38 -7.11
C SER A 1064 28.47 -32.90 -8.55
N GLY A 1065 29.46 -32.36 -9.25
CA GLY A 1065 29.68 -32.60 -10.67
C GLY A 1065 28.64 -31.92 -11.57
N THR A 1066 28.56 -32.33 -12.84
CA THR A 1066 27.66 -31.70 -13.80
C THR A 1066 26.18 -32.02 -13.50
N TRP A 1067 25.42 -31.05 -13.02
CA TRP A 1067 23.96 -31.17 -12.90
C TRP A 1067 23.33 -31.11 -14.31
N ARG A 1068 22.50 -32.11 -14.64
CA ARG A 1068 21.87 -32.24 -15.96
C ARG A 1068 20.37 -32.45 -15.83
N VAL A 1069 19.59 -31.49 -16.32
CA VAL A 1069 18.12 -31.55 -16.31
C VAL A 1069 17.62 -31.65 -17.75
N THR A 1070 16.84 -32.68 -18.05
CA THR A 1070 16.39 -32.99 -19.42
C THR A 1070 14.99 -33.58 -19.42
N GLY A 1071 14.11 -33.14 -20.32
CA GLY A 1071 12.72 -33.56 -20.34
C GLY A 1071 11.79 -32.57 -21.06
N ASN A 1072 10.48 -32.67 -20.83
CA ASN A 1072 9.52 -31.74 -21.41
C ASN A 1072 9.46 -30.40 -20.64
N ALA A 1073 9.60 -30.44 -19.32
CA ALA A 1073 9.73 -29.27 -18.47
C ALA A 1073 10.82 -29.51 -17.42
N ALA A 1074 11.47 -28.44 -16.99
CA ALA A 1074 12.14 -28.34 -15.70
C ALA A 1074 11.29 -27.46 -14.78
N ASP A 1075 11.03 -27.99 -13.61
CA ASP A 1075 10.37 -27.34 -12.47
C ASP A 1075 11.20 -27.81 -11.26
N ILE A 1076 11.78 -26.87 -10.53
CA ILE A 1076 12.77 -27.10 -9.47
C ILE A 1076 12.22 -26.47 -8.19
N PRO A 1077 12.33 -27.11 -7.02
CA PRO A 1077 11.92 -26.50 -5.76
C PRO A 1077 12.52 -25.10 -5.57
N ALA A 1078 11.77 -24.22 -4.90
CA ALA A 1078 12.32 -22.96 -4.42
C ALA A 1078 13.49 -23.23 -3.46
N GLY A 1079 14.46 -22.31 -3.42
CA GLY A 1079 15.64 -22.43 -2.56
C GLY A 1079 16.98 -22.11 -3.25
N LEU A 1080 18.07 -22.37 -2.52
CA LEU A 1080 19.44 -22.12 -2.95
C LEU A 1080 20.10 -23.42 -3.43
N HIS A 1081 20.32 -23.52 -4.74
CA HIS A 1081 20.93 -24.66 -5.41
C HIS A 1081 22.41 -24.39 -5.74
N TYR A 1082 23.32 -24.83 -4.86
CA TYR A 1082 24.77 -24.79 -5.13
C TYR A 1082 25.24 -26.03 -5.90
N VAL A 1083 26.10 -25.85 -6.91
CA VAL A 1083 26.56 -26.92 -7.79
C VAL A 1083 28.08 -26.86 -7.94
N ASP A 1084 28.79 -27.87 -7.42
CA ASP A 1084 30.21 -28.05 -7.71
C ASP A 1084 30.43 -28.66 -9.11
N GLY A 1085 30.18 -27.86 -10.14
CA GLY A 1085 30.39 -28.20 -11.54
C GLY A 1085 29.59 -27.35 -12.52
N ASP A 1086 29.48 -27.84 -13.76
CA ASP A 1086 28.60 -27.28 -14.81
C ASP A 1086 27.12 -27.55 -14.52
N VAL A 1087 26.23 -26.64 -14.96
CA VAL A 1087 24.77 -26.84 -14.95
C VAL A 1087 24.26 -26.85 -16.39
N HIS A 1088 23.56 -27.90 -16.81
CA HIS A 1088 23.06 -28.04 -18.18
C HIS A 1088 21.56 -28.42 -18.20
N PHE A 1089 20.70 -27.46 -18.51
CA PHE A 1089 19.30 -27.69 -18.85
C PHE A 1089 19.14 -27.91 -20.36
N ALA A 1090 18.38 -28.94 -20.75
CA ALA A 1090 17.94 -29.19 -22.12
C ALA A 1090 16.50 -29.72 -22.11
N THR A 1091 15.53 -28.80 -22.13
CA THR A 1091 14.11 -29.04 -21.82
C THR A 1091 13.16 -28.42 -22.85
N GLY A 1092 11.86 -28.71 -22.77
CA GLY A 1092 10.85 -27.96 -23.53
C GLY A 1092 10.61 -26.58 -22.92
N THR A 1093 10.41 -26.52 -21.60
CA THR A 1093 10.25 -25.29 -20.81
C THR A 1093 11.10 -25.36 -19.54
N THR A 1094 11.54 -24.21 -19.02
CA THR A 1094 12.24 -24.10 -17.73
C THR A 1094 11.57 -23.04 -16.88
N HIS A 1095 11.01 -23.45 -15.74
CA HIS A 1095 10.55 -22.54 -14.68
C HIS A 1095 11.49 -22.69 -13.48
N LEU A 1096 12.06 -21.57 -13.04
CA LEU A 1096 12.96 -21.44 -11.90
C LEU A 1096 12.58 -20.17 -11.15
N ASN A 1097 11.32 -20.12 -10.68
CA ASN A 1097 10.78 -18.98 -9.96
C ASN A 1097 10.95 -19.24 -8.45
N GLY A 1098 11.60 -18.34 -7.73
CA GLY A 1098 12.00 -18.56 -6.33
C GLY A 1098 13.26 -19.42 -6.19
N VAL A 1099 14.11 -19.48 -7.22
CA VAL A 1099 15.26 -20.39 -7.29
C VAL A 1099 16.53 -19.62 -7.60
N THR A 1100 17.53 -19.73 -6.71
CA THR A 1100 18.90 -19.26 -6.97
C THR A 1100 19.77 -20.46 -7.33
N ILE A 1101 20.45 -20.43 -8.49
CA ILE A 1101 21.43 -21.46 -8.87
C ILE A 1101 22.84 -20.87 -8.89
N VAL A 1102 23.72 -21.41 -8.06
CA VAL A 1102 25.15 -21.06 -8.02
C VAL A 1102 25.97 -22.25 -8.50
N ALA A 1103 26.89 -22.03 -9.44
CA ALA A 1103 27.70 -23.08 -10.04
C ALA A 1103 29.19 -22.72 -10.05
N THR A 1104 30.06 -23.64 -9.64
CA THR A 1104 31.53 -23.45 -9.77
C THR A 1104 32.01 -23.55 -11.22
N GLY A 1105 31.19 -24.12 -12.12
CA GLY A 1105 31.41 -24.16 -13.55
C GLY A 1105 30.48 -23.21 -14.32
N SER A 1106 30.01 -23.68 -15.48
CA SER A 1106 29.19 -22.88 -16.40
C SER A 1106 27.74 -23.37 -16.45
N ILE A 1107 26.80 -22.41 -16.45
CA ILE A 1107 25.34 -22.63 -16.52
C ILE A 1107 24.88 -22.47 -17.97
N LYS A 1108 24.22 -23.47 -18.54
CA LYS A 1108 23.63 -23.39 -19.89
C LYS A 1108 22.19 -23.91 -19.91
N ILE A 1109 21.29 -23.07 -20.41
CA ILE A 1109 19.85 -23.34 -20.50
C ILE A 1109 19.42 -23.36 -21.97
N ASN A 1110 18.94 -24.52 -22.42
CA ASN A 1110 18.48 -24.78 -23.77
C ASN A 1110 17.01 -25.22 -23.70
N SER A 1111 16.07 -24.30 -23.92
CA SER A 1111 14.64 -24.53 -23.75
C SER A 1111 13.85 -23.71 -24.77
N ASN A 1112 12.58 -24.02 -25.06
CA ASN A 1112 11.78 -23.15 -25.93
C ASN A 1112 11.38 -21.86 -25.18
N SER A 1113 11.03 -22.00 -23.90
CA SER A 1113 10.63 -20.92 -23.00
C SER A 1113 11.34 -21.05 -21.65
N VAL A 1114 11.71 -19.91 -21.05
CA VAL A 1114 12.42 -19.80 -19.76
C VAL A 1114 11.78 -18.71 -18.91
N SER A 1115 11.56 -18.98 -17.62
CA SER A 1115 11.11 -18.03 -16.60
C SER A 1115 11.99 -18.18 -15.36
N LEU A 1116 12.58 -17.09 -14.88
CA LEU A 1116 13.45 -17.07 -13.70
C LEU A 1116 13.08 -15.95 -12.71
N SER A 1117 13.11 -16.27 -11.41
CA SER A 1117 13.21 -15.28 -10.32
C SER A 1117 14.06 -15.84 -9.18
N PRO A 1118 14.87 -15.01 -8.48
CA PRO A 1118 15.78 -15.50 -7.43
C PRO A 1118 15.01 -16.04 -6.22
N TYR A 1119 15.68 -16.79 -5.35
CA TYR A 1119 15.10 -17.27 -4.10
C TYR A 1119 14.87 -16.13 -3.07
N SER A 1120 15.80 -15.18 -3.02
CA SER A 1120 15.75 -13.99 -2.16
C SER A 1120 16.25 -12.77 -2.96
N PRO A 1121 15.75 -11.55 -2.72
CA PRO A 1121 16.24 -10.34 -3.37
C PRO A 1121 17.73 -10.05 -3.13
N ASP A 1122 18.30 -10.51 -2.00
CA ASP A 1122 19.73 -10.39 -1.68
C ASP A 1122 20.62 -11.43 -2.36
N MET A 1123 20.05 -12.29 -3.22
CA MET A 1123 20.77 -13.37 -3.91
C MET A 1123 20.71 -13.22 -5.43
N PRO A 1124 21.75 -13.70 -6.16
CA PRO A 1124 21.69 -13.80 -7.60
C PRO A 1124 20.59 -14.77 -8.04
N THR A 1125 20.00 -14.56 -9.22
CA THR A 1125 19.12 -15.53 -9.86
C THR A 1125 19.94 -16.69 -10.42
N LEU A 1126 21.07 -16.36 -11.08
CA LEU A 1126 22.08 -17.32 -11.52
C LEU A 1126 23.50 -16.76 -11.26
N PHE A 1127 24.38 -17.56 -10.66
CA PHE A 1127 25.81 -17.24 -10.47
C PHE A 1127 26.68 -18.34 -11.09
N ALA A 1128 27.50 -18.01 -12.10
CA ALA A 1128 28.44 -18.96 -12.73
C ALA A 1128 29.90 -18.55 -12.53
N GLY A 1129 30.65 -19.42 -11.86
CA GLY A 1129 32.07 -19.30 -11.49
C GLY A 1129 33.10 -19.71 -12.55
N GLU A 1130 32.68 -19.89 -13.80
CA GLU A 1130 33.55 -20.13 -14.97
C GLU A 1130 34.62 -19.02 -15.08
N ASP A 1131 35.90 -19.39 -14.98
CA ASP A 1131 37.06 -18.49 -14.82
C ASP A 1131 37.70 -18.03 -16.14
N ARG A 1132 37.00 -18.20 -17.27
CA ARG A 1132 37.56 -17.99 -18.62
C ARG A 1132 36.65 -17.12 -19.47
N CYS A 1133 36.97 -15.83 -19.59
CA CYS A 1133 36.24 -14.87 -20.43
C CYS A 1133 36.07 -15.24 -21.93
N ASN A 1134 36.84 -16.20 -22.46
CA ASN A 1134 36.58 -16.81 -23.78
C ASN A 1134 35.53 -17.95 -23.78
N LYS A 1135 34.77 -18.08 -22.70
CA LYS A 1135 33.64 -18.99 -22.49
C LYS A 1135 32.41 -18.17 -22.10
N SER A 1136 31.25 -18.75 -22.35
CA SER A 1136 30.02 -18.28 -21.72
C SER A 1136 29.88 -18.97 -20.37
N GLY A 1137 29.96 -18.19 -19.28
CA GLY A 1137 29.69 -18.68 -17.93
C GLY A 1137 28.21 -18.91 -17.72
N ILE A 1138 27.38 -17.97 -18.19
CA ILE A 1138 25.93 -18.14 -18.35
C ILE A 1138 25.59 -18.13 -19.86
N GLN A 1139 24.91 -19.16 -20.35
CA GLN A 1139 24.44 -19.24 -21.74
C GLN A 1139 22.97 -19.64 -21.84
N PHE A 1140 22.15 -18.81 -22.51
CA PHE A 1140 20.79 -19.16 -22.89
C PHE A 1140 20.66 -19.44 -24.38
N SER A 1141 19.76 -20.35 -24.75
CA SER A 1141 19.30 -20.56 -26.13
C SER A 1141 17.82 -20.91 -26.09
N ALA A 1142 16.96 -19.95 -26.40
CA ALA A 1142 15.51 -20.10 -26.32
C ALA A 1142 14.74 -19.28 -27.39
N SER A 1143 13.41 -19.34 -27.34
CA SER A 1143 12.52 -18.46 -28.10
C SER A 1143 11.90 -17.37 -27.24
N LEU A 1144 11.56 -17.68 -25.99
CA LEU A 1144 11.12 -16.73 -24.96
C LEU A 1144 12.01 -16.87 -23.73
N ILE A 1145 12.42 -15.74 -23.15
CA ILE A 1145 13.14 -15.68 -21.87
C ILE A 1145 12.56 -14.54 -21.04
N ASN A 1146 12.10 -14.85 -19.83
CA ASN A 1146 11.72 -13.89 -18.80
C ASN A 1146 12.70 -14.00 -17.61
N VAL A 1147 13.25 -12.88 -17.15
CA VAL A 1147 14.22 -12.83 -16.03
C VAL A 1147 13.87 -11.71 -15.06
N SER A 1148 13.99 -12.00 -13.77
CA SER A 1148 14.12 -11.01 -12.68
C SER A 1148 15.37 -11.31 -11.85
N GLY A 1149 15.92 -10.30 -11.16
CA GLY A 1149 17.13 -10.40 -10.34
C GLY A 1149 18.43 -10.51 -11.14
N ALA A 1150 19.55 -10.71 -10.45
CA ALA A 1150 20.88 -10.64 -11.05
C ALA A 1150 21.28 -11.93 -11.79
N LEU A 1151 21.81 -11.77 -13.01
CA LEU A 1151 22.58 -12.79 -13.71
C LEU A 1151 24.07 -12.44 -13.57
N TYR A 1152 24.81 -13.23 -12.79
CA TYR A 1152 26.15 -12.89 -12.33
C TYR A 1152 27.20 -13.91 -12.83
N SER A 1153 28.22 -13.43 -13.55
CA SER A 1153 29.32 -14.26 -14.03
C SER A 1153 30.59 -13.41 -14.22
N PRO A 1154 31.22 -12.94 -13.12
CA PRO A 1154 32.22 -11.88 -13.14
C PRO A 1154 33.40 -12.15 -14.09
N GLU A 1155 33.88 -13.40 -14.14
CA GLU A 1155 35.05 -13.82 -14.92
C GLU A 1155 34.72 -14.35 -16.34
N ALA A 1156 33.44 -14.42 -16.72
CA ALA A 1156 33.02 -15.01 -17.99
C ALA A 1156 31.90 -14.26 -18.73
N ARG A 1157 31.68 -14.61 -20.01
CA ARG A 1157 30.66 -13.95 -20.83
C ARG A 1157 29.26 -14.42 -20.44
N ILE A 1158 28.32 -13.49 -20.28
CA ILE A 1158 26.89 -13.79 -20.34
C ILE A 1158 26.48 -13.77 -21.82
N LYS A 1159 25.91 -14.87 -22.33
CA LYS A 1159 25.41 -14.93 -23.72
C LYS A 1159 23.95 -15.37 -23.77
N MET A 1160 23.09 -14.50 -24.29
CA MET A 1160 21.67 -14.77 -24.49
C MET A 1160 21.37 -14.86 -25.99
N ASN A 1161 20.55 -15.84 -26.37
CA ASN A 1161 20.03 -16.00 -27.73
C ASN A 1161 18.51 -16.21 -27.60
N SER A 1162 17.68 -15.28 -28.10
CA SER A 1162 16.22 -15.35 -27.97
C SER A 1162 15.46 -14.76 -29.17
N SER A 1163 14.17 -15.06 -29.28
CA SER A 1163 13.22 -14.39 -30.19
C SER A 1163 12.34 -13.34 -29.49
N MET A 1164 12.34 -13.36 -28.16
CA MET A 1164 11.77 -12.38 -27.24
C MET A 1164 12.50 -12.51 -25.90
N LEU A 1165 12.94 -11.39 -25.33
CA LEU A 1165 13.60 -11.33 -24.01
C LEU A 1165 12.96 -10.22 -23.19
N THR A 1166 12.37 -10.56 -22.06
CA THR A 1166 11.89 -9.60 -21.07
C THR A 1166 12.72 -9.74 -19.81
N ALA A 1167 13.36 -8.65 -19.41
CA ALA A 1167 14.09 -8.54 -18.15
C ALA A 1167 13.43 -7.43 -17.32
N THR A 1168 12.97 -7.78 -16.12
CA THR A 1168 12.25 -6.87 -15.21
C THR A 1168 12.94 -6.92 -13.86
N ASP A 1169 13.40 -5.77 -13.37
CA ASP A 1169 14.21 -5.63 -12.16
C ASP A 1169 15.39 -6.63 -12.14
N ALA A 1170 16.13 -6.64 -13.25
CA ALA A 1170 17.21 -7.59 -13.51
C ALA A 1170 18.50 -6.89 -13.96
N SER A 1171 19.65 -7.40 -13.54
CA SER A 1171 20.96 -6.89 -13.97
C SER A 1171 21.83 -8.00 -14.55
N LEU A 1172 22.45 -7.74 -15.70
CA LEU A 1172 23.35 -8.68 -16.37
C LEU A 1172 24.80 -8.24 -16.12
N VAL A 1173 25.50 -8.96 -15.24
CA VAL A 1173 26.83 -8.58 -14.74
C VAL A 1173 27.85 -9.69 -15.02
N GLY A 1174 28.90 -9.38 -15.78
CA GLY A 1174 29.96 -10.35 -16.05
C GLY A 1174 31.09 -9.79 -16.90
N ALA A 1175 32.06 -10.64 -17.28
CA ALA A 1175 33.24 -10.19 -18.01
C ALA A 1175 32.89 -9.55 -19.36
N ALA A 1176 31.84 -10.03 -20.03
CA ALA A 1176 31.26 -9.44 -21.22
C ALA A 1176 29.77 -9.81 -21.34
N VAL A 1177 28.95 -8.97 -21.96
CA VAL A 1177 27.52 -9.24 -22.16
C VAL A 1177 27.20 -9.28 -23.64
N GLN A 1178 26.62 -10.39 -24.12
CA GLN A 1178 26.16 -10.52 -25.50
C GLN A 1178 24.70 -10.97 -25.56
N ILE A 1179 23.85 -10.18 -26.22
CA ILE A 1179 22.45 -10.52 -26.51
C ILE A 1179 22.26 -10.55 -28.02
N ASP A 1180 21.91 -11.72 -28.56
CA ASP A 1180 21.52 -11.90 -29.96
C ASP A 1180 20.01 -12.22 -30.03
N GLY A 1181 19.18 -11.33 -30.58
CA GLY A 1181 17.73 -11.56 -30.62
C GLY A 1181 16.88 -10.37 -31.08
N SER A 1182 15.57 -10.60 -31.18
CA SER A 1182 14.57 -9.54 -31.42
C SER A 1182 13.62 -9.41 -30.23
N ASN A 1183 12.90 -8.29 -30.12
CA ASN A 1183 11.98 -7.98 -29.02
C ASN A 1183 12.66 -8.16 -27.65
N ILE A 1184 13.66 -7.31 -27.41
CA ILE A 1184 14.48 -7.29 -26.19
C ILE A 1184 14.05 -6.09 -25.35
N LEU A 1185 13.37 -6.33 -24.24
CA LEU A 1185 12.89 -5.32 -23.30
C LEU A 1185 13.61 -5.51 -21.96
N VAL A 1186 14.30 -4.48 -21.47
CA VAL A 1186 15.11 -4.56 -20.24
C VAL A 1186 14.80 -3.38 -19.33
N ASN A 1187 14.25 -3.68 -18.14
CA ASN A 1187 13.94 -2.76 -17.05
C ASN A 1187 13.18 -1.50 -17.51
N LEU A 1188 12.09 -1.70 -18.25
CA LEU A 1188 11.18 -0.60 -18.59
C LEU A 1188 10.57 -0.03 -17.30
N LEU A 1189 10.58 1.31 -17.16
CA LEU A 1189 9.80 1.96 -16.12
C LEU A 1189 8.29 1.79 -16.43
N PRO A 1190 7.38 1.71 -15.44
CA PRO A 1190 5.96 1.38 -15.65
C PRO A 1190 5.10 2.36 -16.49
N SER A 1191 5.72 3.31 -17.20
CA SER A 1191 5.06 4.44 -17.87
C SER A 1191 5.54 4.65 -19.31
N LEU A 1192 5.91 3.57 -20.02
CA LEU A 1192 6.42 3.56 -21.41
C LEU A 1192 5.95 2.33 -22.19
#